data_AF-A9NEM7-F1
#
_entry.id   AF-A9NEM7-F1
#
_cell.length_a   1.000
_cell.length_b   1.000
_cell.length_c   1.000
_cell.angle_alpha   90.00
_cell.angle_beta   90.00
_cell.angle_gamma   90.00
#
_symmetry.space_group_name_H-M   'P 1'
#
loop_
_entity.id
_entity.type
_entity.pdbx_description
1 polymer ?
#
loop_
_entity_poly.entity_id
_entity_poly.type
_entity_poly.pdbx_seq_one_letter_code
_entity_poly.pdbx_strand_id
1 'polypeptide(L)'
;MKIKKTIIIILVCLTTILLSGFTKPNSNDIKSFEFEFETNQKLRAVWVTPIVGEVSTFTTETAFKNEMNQMLDILEHYKINALIFHVRTHNNALYDSELNPKATVFGSVNFNNFDPLLWLVNETQSRGIEFHAWLNPYRVGTNYVGTMPAENPASNASNILSNPSNSALKILNPGEPVVRDFIVDTVIEIIEKYPVDAIHFDDYFYTNLGANGALSGATTILDEPDQQTYVTYGSGFNTTSATDKANWRRHQVNTMVQAVSNAIKNYNQLNGKHIQFGISPTGIYKNGNGVVTYDEFGKPVTTGSLTTGQTHYSSYLFSDSLHWIKEGWLDYIAPQSYWATNHSAASYYNVMGWWEKVVKYLDVNLYSGIGLYMADESTNTFNWKDDMLEMRTQLEYLETLNDVDGLSVYSYKYIRNHYNNQNSTSANQMENAAHLWQDYLVLPPLKSMEPILLDGVSNILHENGVLTFDRLDGAKQYYIYRSQTSLTYSQSEIVGVVGRSNDLSLSYNTGDIQNQYVYGIRALSYTNHLGSTTVTNDISMIEGASIRLATESSGQGLRFYANKPQSVLSDTHGFYIVYGETTRQDLLDAINNPINNEIIVNQKKVFKVEVPDVEVDGTYSVVITGIPSIGYTQKISVYAYYTNNQQTYISSNASIRSLLEVAVRMENLDQGVTQSKDIINEVKDSTKHIVRNAFNAYEITGIFETNHNLIKAEFIKDWNTLFQTNWTELNAQDFYNHAIVGKLSGAETLAGSRLYQFFNHTNYQLKWAWLLDYLLSIDGTVWTSRQIEAIKLDGTFESYTNLYSGNHLIYSIYNFFYESHVVGGYTAINFVTNKQFYDTVVNFSNSIYLKLDNYDFLSVGQSIKLPNPPADLSANFSHYLIGSTTYYPGDNYVVTSNTKIKFMYQ
;
A
#
# COMPACT_ATOMS: atom_id res chain seq x y z
N MET A 1 -25.08 -1.45 43.51
CA MET A 1 -25.71 -0.17 43.91
C MET A 1 -26.48 0.36 42.69
N LYS A 2 -27.75 0.73 42.87
CA LYS A 2 -28.76 1.09 41.84
C LYS A 2 -28.29 2.29 40.97
N ILE A 3 -28.68 2.51 39.69
CA ILE A 3 -30.01 2.90 39.13
C ILE A 3 -29.98 2.76 37.57
N LYS A 4 -30.79 1.88 36.93
CA LYS A 4 -31.96 2.06 35.99
C LYS A 4 -31.75 2.93 34.71
N LYS A 5 -31.85 2.37 33.47
CA LYS A 5 -33.05 2.17 32.57
C LYS A 5 -33.86 3.46 32.30
N THR A 6 -34.11 3.94 31.06
CA THR A 6 -35.09 3.49 30.02
C THR A 6 -35.01 4.53 28.84
N ILE A 7 -35.13 4.24 27.53
CA ILE A 7 -36.35 4.19 26.69
C ILE A 7 -36.01 3.77 25.23
N ILE A 8 -36.92 2.97 24.65
CA ILE A 8 -36.99 2.40 23.28
C ILE A 8 -37.94 3.28 22.42
N ILE A 9 -37.78 3.25 21.08
CA ILE A 9 -38.80 3.18 20.00
C ILE A 9 -38.47 4.12 18.81
N ILE A 10 -38.79 3.63 17.58
CA ILE A 10 -38.70 4.19 16.21
C ILE A 10 -37.43 3.69 15.48
N LEU A 11 -37.43 2.83 14.45
CA LEU A 11 -38.42 2.56 13.40
C LEU A 11 -38.22 1.15 12.79
N VAL A 12 -39.23 0.29 12.95
CA VAL A 12 -39.50 -0.86 12.07
C VAL A 12 -40.18 -0.28 10.83
N CYS A 13 -39.47 -0.15 9.69
CA CYS A 13 -40.08 0.12 8.38
C CYS A 13 -39.12 0.04 7.16
N LEU A 14 -38.17 -0.90 7.09
CA LEU A 14 -37.39 -1.11 5.84
C LEU A 14 -37.01 -2.57 5.55
N THR A 15 -37.86 -3.50 5.97
CA THR A 15 -37.93 -4.85 5.40
C THR A 15 -39.22 -4.94 4.59
N THR A 16 -39.21 -4.47 3.33
CA THR A 16 -40.12 -4.90 2.22
C THR A 16 -40.08 -3.95 1.01
N ILE A 17 -38.92 -3.52 0.50
CA ILE A 17 -38.78 -3.10 -0.92
C ILE A 17 -37.33 -3.35 -1.34
N LEU A 18 -37.01 -4.54 -1.84
CA LEU A 18 -35.86 -4.84 -2.73
C LEU A 18 -36.05 -6.28 -3.27
N LEU A 19 -37.19 -6.50 -3.93
CA LEU A 19 -37.49 -7.70 -4.72
C LEU A 19 -38.09 -7.23 -6.04
N SER A 20 -37.25 -6.67 -6.90
CA SER A 20 -37.49 -6.60 -8.35
C SER A 20 -36.24 -6.06 -9.06
N GLY A 21 -35.55 -6.95 -9.79
CA GLY A 21 -34.78 -6.55 -10.97
C GLY A 21 -33.27 -6.35 -10.81
N PHE A 22 -32.54 -7.34 -10.27
CA PHE A 22 -31.16 -7.56 -10.71
C PHE A 22 -31.15 -8.74 -11.68
N THR A 23 -31.25 -8.45 -12.96
CA THR A 23 -30.82 -9.38 -14.00
C THR A 23 -29.31 -9.55 -13.85
N LYS A 24 -28.85 -10.80 -13.67
CA LYS A 24 -27.43 -11.19 -13.75
C LYS A 24 -26.77 -10.48 -14.94
N PRO A 25 -25.62 -9.81 -14.78
CA PRO A 25 -24.77 -9.54 -15.92
C PRO A 25 -24.40 -10.89 -16.54
N ASN A 26 -24.52 -11.02 -17.86
CA ASN A 26 -24.02 -12.18 -18.59
C ASN A 26 -22.54 -12.39 -18.24
N SER A 27 -22.18 -13.64 -17.97
CA SER A 27 -20.85 -14.08 -17.53
C SER A 27 -19.75 -14.00 -18.59
N ASN A 28 -19.87 -13.11 -19.58
CA ASN A 28 -18.97 -13.04 -20.73
C ASN A 28 -18.25 -11.70 -20.92
N ASP A 29 -18.38 -10.73 -20.00
CA ASP A 29 -17.69 -9.41 -20.11
C ASP A 29 -16.95 -9.01 -18.83
N ILE A 30 -16.42 -9.98 -18.07
CA ILE A 30 -15.28 -9.68 -17.18
C ILE A 30 -14.04 -9.98 -18.01
N LYS A 31 -13.41 -8.93 -18.57
CA LYS A 31 -11.99 -9.03 -18.91
C LYS A 31 -11.27 -9.27 -17.59
N SER A 32 -10.98 -10.53 -17.29
CA SER A 32 -9.99 -10.88 -16.29
C SER A 32 -8.71 -10.16 -16.67
N PHE A 33 -8.25 -9.25 -15.81
CA PHE A 33 -6.84 -8.94 -15.75
C PHE A 33 -6.17 -10.24 -15.33
N GLU A 34 -5.74 -11.05 -16.30
CA GLU A 34 -4.85 -12.16 -16.05
C GLU A 34 -3.51 -11.55 -15.63
N PHE A 35 -3.29 -11.46 -14.32
CA PHE A 35 -1.94 -11.37 -13.79
C PHE A 35 -1.27 -12.70 -14.13
N GLU A 36 -0.26 -12.69 -15.01
CA GLU A 36 0.68 -13.80 -15.11
C GLU A 36 1.42 -13.88 -13.77
N PHE A 37 0.90 -14.66 -12.83
CA PHE A 37 1.64 -15.01 -11.63
C PHE A 37 2.82 -15.87 -12.06
N GLU A 38 4.05 -15.44 -11.73
CA GLU A 38 5.22 -16.30 -11.80
C GLU A 38 4.89 -17.58 -11.02
N THR A 39 4.93 -18.74 -11.69
CA THR A 39 4.36 -19.99 -11.17
C THR A 39 5.16 -20.64 -10.05
N ASN A 40 6.22 -20.00 -9.55
CA ASN A 40 7.16 -20.63 -8.62
C ASN A 40 7.62 -19.73 -7.46
N GLN A 41 6.66 -19.02 -6.85
CA GLN A 41 6.86 -18.30 -5.59
C GLN A 41 6.64 -19.26 -4.42
N LYS A 42 7.67 -19.55 -3.62
CA LYS A 42 7.64 -20.54 -2.53
C LYS A 42 8.45 -20.11 -1.31
N LEU A 43 7.94 -20.44 -0.12
CA LEU A 43 8.68 -20.32 1.14
C LEU A 43 9.69 -21.47 1.25
N ARG A 44 10.92 -21.13 1.65
CA ARG A 44 11.93 -22.10 2.06
C ARG A 44 12.46 -21.66 3.42
N ALA A 45 11.97 -22.32 4.48
CA ALA A 45 12.26 -21.95 5.85
C ALA A 45 13.06 -23.02 6.61
N VAL A 46 13.67 -22.61 7.72
CA VAL A 46 14.34 -23.51 8.65
C VAL A 46 14.05 -23.13 10.10
N TRP A 47 13.91 -24.14 10.95
CA TRP A 47 13.72 -23.98 12.39
C TRP A 47 15.05 -23.96 13.14
N VAL A 48 15.20 -23.00 14.07
CA VAL A 48 16.37 -22.86 14.93
C VAL A 48 15.95 -22.74 16.40
N THR A 49 16.53 -23.56 17.27
CA THR A 49 16.21 -23.53 18.70
C THR A 49 17.40 -23.81 19.62
N PRO A 50 17.52 -23.07 20.75
CA PRO A 50 18.48 -23.41 21.79
C PRO A 50 18.20 -24.78 22.45
N ILE A 51 16.97 -25.31 22.36
CA ILE A 51 16.58 -26.56 23.05
C ILE A 51 17.42 -27.76 22.57
N VAL A 52 17.83 -27.76 21.30
CA VAL A 52 18.63 -28.84 20.71
C VAL A 52 20.10 -28.45 20.50
N GLY A 53 20.54 -27.35 21.14
CA GLY A 53 21.93 -26.88 21.12
C GLY A 53 22.36 -26.19 19.83
N GLU A 54 21.42 -25.58 19.10
CA GLU A 54 21.73 -24.80 17.88
C GLU A 54 22.13 -23.35 18.17
N VAL A 55 21.78 -22.85 19.36
CA VAL A 55 22.15 -21.51 19.84
C VAL A 55 22.88 -21.67 21.16
N SER A 56 24.15 -21.31 21.18
CA SER A 56 25.02 -21.47 22.35
C SER A 56 24.78 -20.37 23.40
N THR A 57 25.11 -20.66 24.66
CA THR A 57 25.31 -19.60 25.66
C THR A 57 26.53 -18.76 25.25
N PHE A 58 26.42 -17.44 25.29
CA PHE A 58 27.50 -16.51 24.95
C PHE A 58 27.77 -15.53 26.09
N THR A 59 28.94 -14.90 26.10
CA THR A 59 29.32 -13.90 27.13
C THR A 59 29.66 -12.54 26.53
N THR A 60 29.76 -12.45 25.20
CA THR A 60 30.07 -11.20 24.48
C THR A 60 29.18 -11.09 23.25
N GLU A 61 28.90 -9.84 22.86
CA GLU A 61 28.20 -9.51 21.60
C GLU A 61 28.90 -10.14 20.39
N THR A 62 30.23 -10.03 20.31
CA THR A 62 31.01 -10.61 19.20
C THR A 62 30.85 -12.11 19.06
N ALA A 63 30.79 -12.86 20.18
CA ALA A 63 30.59 -14.30 20.13
C ALA A 63 29.23 -14.67 19.54
N PHE A 64 28.17 -13.98 19.97
CA PHE A 64 26.82 -14.17 19.42
C PHE A 64 26.77 -13.82 17.94
N LYS A 65 27.28 -12.64 17.55
CA LYS A 65 27.29 -12.21 16.14
C LYS A 65 28.04 -13.19 15.25
N ASN A 66 29.18 -13.73 15.70
CA ASN A 66 29.93 -14.72 14.93
C ASN A 66 29.16 -16.03 14.73
N GLU A 67 28.53 -16.57 15.78
CA GLU A 67 27.73 -17.80 15.68
C GLU A 67 26.53 -17.60 14.76
N MET A 68 25.82 -16.49 14.93
CA MET A 68 24.64 -16.17 14.11
C MET A 68 25.01 -15.86 12.66
N ASN A 69 26.10 -15.14 12.39
CA ASN A 69 26.56 -14.91 11.03
C ASN A 69 26.91 -16.23 10.32
N GLN A 70 27.59 -17.17 10.99
CA GLN A 70 27.84 -18.49 10.41
C GLN A 70 26.55 -19.24 10.07
N MET A 71 25.52 -19.13 10.92
CA MET A 71 24.20 -19.70 10.64
C MET A 71 23.57 -19.04 9.40
N LEU A 72 23.59 -17.72 9.32
CA LEU A 72 23.02 -16.97 8.20
C LEU A 72 23.76 -17.22 6.88
N ASP A 73 25.08 -17.36 6.91
CA ASP A 73 25.90 -17.73 5.75
C ASP A 73 25.48 -19.12 5.20
N ILE A 74 25.16 -20.06 6.09
CA ILE A 74 24.62 -21.38 5.71
C ILE A 74 23.21 -21.22 5.11
N LEU A 75 22.37 -20.33 5.63
CA LEU A 75 21.04 -20.11 5.09
C LEU A 75 21.10 -19.53 3.67
N GLU A 76 21.99 -18.57 3.43
CA GLU A 76 22.25 -17.98 2.11
C GLU A 76 22.84 -19.00 1.12
N HIS A 77 23.70 -19.91 1.59
CA HIS A 77 24.22 -21.01 0.78
C HIS A 77 23.09 -21.89 0.24
N TYR A 78 22.10 -22.22 1.09
CA TYR A 78 20.94 -23.03 0.73
C TYR A 78 19.74 -22.24 0.19
N LYS A 79 19.91 -20.93 -0.08
CA LYS A 79 18.86 -20.02 -0.57
C LYS A 79 17.58 -20.06 0.27
N ILE A 80 17.74 -20.26 1.58
CA ILE A 80 16.65 -20.19 2.57
C ILE A 80 16.21 -18.74 2.68
N ASN A 81 14.90 -18.49 2.56
CA ASN A 81 14.32 -17.14 2.55
C ASN A 81 13.51 -16.82 3.82
N ALA A 82 13.45 -17.73 4.79
CA ALA A 82 12.87 -17.45 6.12
C ALA A 82 13.56 -18.24 7.25
N LEU A 83 13.74 -17.57 8.39
CA LEU A 83 14.24 -18.15 9.64
C LEU A 83 13.10 -18.21 10.66
N ILE A 84 12.79 -19.41 11.16
CA ILE A 84 11.86 -19.63 12.27
C ILE A 84 12.67 -19.82 13.56
N PHE A 85 12.80 -18.76 14.35
CA PHE A 85 13.70 -18.71 15.51
C PHE A 85 12.94 -18.78 16.83
N HIS A 86 13.32 -19.72 17.70
CA HIS A 86 12.63 -19.96 18.98
C HIS A 86 12.90 -18.85 20.02
N VAL A 87 12.07 -17.81 20.04
CA VAL A 87 12.21 -16.66 20.95
C VAL A 87 11.60 -16.91 22.33
N ARG A 88 10.61 -17.81 22.44
CA ARG A 88 9.96 -18.18 23.71
C ARG A 88 9.82 -19.69 23.86
N THR A 89 10.74 -20.30 24.62
CA THR A 89 10.93 -21.77 24.62
C THR A 89 10.07 -22.55 25.61
N HIS A 90 9.96 -22.05 26.83
CA HIS A 90 9.20 -22.70 27.91
C HIS A 90 8.88 -21.69 29.01
N ASN A 91 8.08 -20.68 28.66
CA ASN A 91 7.71 -19.55 29.51
C ASN A 91 8.93 -18.73 29.96
N ASN A 92 9.80 -18.41 29.01
CA ASN A 92 11.00 -17.61 29.14
C ASN A 92 11.26 -16.84 27.83
N ALA A 93 12.08 -15.79 27.85
CA ALA A 93 12.35 -14.92 26.70
C ALA A 93 13.82 -14.93 26.27
N LEU A 94 14.06 -15.08 24.97
CA LEU A 94 15.32 -14.74 24.29
C LEU A 94 15.25 -13.31 23.73
N TYR A 95 14.75 -12.37 24.53
CA TYR A 95 14.61 -10.95 24.24
C TYR A 95 14.36 -10.17 25.54
N ASP A 96 14.36 -8.84 25.48
CA ASP A 96 14.11 -8.00 26.66
C ASP A 96 12.61 -7.94 26.96
N SER A 97 12.15 -8.75 27.92
CA SER A 97 10.73 -8.95 28.25
C SER A 97 10.43 -8.51 29.68
N GLU A 98 9.30 -7.82 29.85
CA GLU A 98 8.71 -7.52 31.16
C GLU A 98 7.78 -8.64 31.65
N LEU A 99 7.26 -9.43 30.71
CA LEU A 99 6.25 -10.47 30.95
C LEU A 99 6.85 -11.87 31.17
N ASN A 100 7.98 -12.17 30.53
CA ASN A 100 8.61 -13.48 30.53
C ASN A 100 10.02 -13.40 31.13
N PRO A 101 10.42 -14.34 32.01
CA PRO A 101 11.77 -14.33 32.58
C PRO A 101 12.83 -14.61 31.51
N LYS A 102 14.01 -14.00 31.65
CA LYS A 102 15.10 -14.16 30.68
C LYS A 102 15.58 -15.61 30.59
N ALA A 103 15.65 -16.16 29.38
CA ALA A 103 16.11 -17.52 29.14
C ALA A 103 17.59 -17.71 29.53
N THR A 104 17.96 -18.91 30.00
CA THR A 104 19.34 -19.21 30.45
C THR A 104 20.40 -18.97 29.38
N VAL A 105 20.08 -19.21 28.10
CA VAL A 105 20.99 -18.96 26.97
C VAL A 105 21.37 -17.47 26.87
N PHE A 106 20.47 -16.57 27.25
CA PHE A 106 20.67 -15.12 27.31
C PHE A 106 21.02 -14.65 28.74
N GLY A 107 21.39 -15.57 29.64
CA GLY A 107 21.58 -15.30 31.07
C GLY A 107 22.56 -14.16 31.36
N SER A 108 23.63 -14.08 30.58
CA SER A 108 24.71 -13.08 30.64
C SER A 108 24.40 -11.77 29.91
N VAL A 109 23.33 -11.72 29.10
CA VAL A 109 23.01 -10.56 28.26
C VAL A 109 22.62 -9.38 29.14
N ASN A 110 23.20 -8.22 28.84
CA ASN A 110 22.76 -6.91 29.34
C ASN A 110 22.11 -6.15 28.17
N PHE A 111 20.79 -6.11 28.16
CA PHE A 111 19.99 -5.50 27.09
C PHE A 111 20.21 -3.99 26.93
N ASN A 112 20.71 -3.29 27.97
CA ASN A 112 21.10 -1.88 27.85
C ASN A 112 22.31 -1.67 26.94
N ASN A 113 23.13 -2.71 26.74
CA ASN A 113 24.34 -2.63 25.90
C ASN A 113 24.13 -3.27 24.54
N PHE A 114 23.41 -4.40 24.50
CA PHE A 114 23.20 -5.18 23.28
C PHE A 114 21.89 -5.95 23.37
N ASP A 115 21.00 -5.74 22.39
CA ASP A 115 19.82 -6.57 22.17
C ASP A 115 20.11 -7.60 21.05
N PRO A 116 20.32 -8.88 21.41
CA PRO A 116 20.65 -9.91 20.44
C PRO A 116 19.51 -10.23 19.47
N LEU A 117 18.24 -10.13 19.91
CA LEU A 117 17.10 -10.43 19.05
C LEU A 117 16.92 -9.34 18.00
N LEU A 118 16.95 -8.06 18.42
CA LEU A 118 16.83 -6.94 17.48
C LEU A 118 17.94 -6.97 16.43
N TRP A 119 19.18 -7.25 16.84
CA TRP A 119 20.28 -7.39 15.89
C TRP A 119 20.06 -8.55 14.91
N LEU A 120 19.61 -9.71 15.38
CA LEU A 120 19.37 -10.87 14.52
C LEU A 120 18.22 -10.64 13.53
N VAL A 121 17.14 -9.98 13.95
CA VAL A 121 16.03 -9.57 13.06
C VAL A 121 16.55 -8.65 11.95
N ASN A 122 17.36 -7.64 12.30
CA ASN A 122 17.89 -6.71 11.29
C ASN A 122 18.88 -7.40 10.33
N GLU A 123 19.73 -8.30 10.85
CA GLU A 123 20.73 -9.02 10.05
C GLU A 123 20.09 -10.07 9.11
N THR A 124 19.00 -10.70 9.52
CA THR A 124 18.23 -11.60 8.62
C THR A 124 17.57 -10.80 7.50
N GLN A 125 16.89 -9.70 7.85
CA GLN A 125 16.18 -8.89 6.88
C GLN A 125 17.11 -8.19 5.88
N SER A 126 18.32 -7.79 6.28
CA SER A 126 19.32 -7.21 5.36
C SER A 126 19.83 -8.22 4.33
N ARG A 127 19.76 -9.52 4.63
CA ARG A 127 20.11 -10.64 3.73
C ARG A 127 18.92 -11.15 2.90
N GLY A 128 17.75 -10.53 3.01
CA GLY A 128 16.54 -10.96 2.29
C GLY A 128 15.91 -12.24 2.86
N ILE A 129 16.06 -12.45 4.17
CA ILE A 129 15.50 -13.59 4.90
C ILE A 129 14.44 -13.05 5.88
N GLU A 130 13.20 -13.54 5.78
CA GLU A 130 12.16 -13.20 6.76
C GLU A 130 12.51 -13.74 8.16
N PHE A 131 12.19 -12.97 9.21
CA PHE A 131 12.33 -13.41 10.59
C PHE A 131 10.96 -13.76 11.18
N HIS A 132 10.76 -15.05 11.48
CA HIS A 132 9.54 -15.57 12.11
C HIS A 132 9.85 -15.87 13.58
N ALA A 133 9.25 -15.11 14.49
CA ALA A 133 9.42 -15.29 15.93
C ALA A 133 8.59 -16.48 16.40
N TRP A 134 9.27 -17.58 16.76
CA TRP A 134 8.64 -18.80 17.24
C TRP A 134 8.45 -18.80 18.76
N LEU A 135 7.22 -19.10 19.18
CA LEU A 135 6.86 -19.30 20.57
C LEU A 135 6.18 -20.65 20.76
N ASN A 136 6.58 -21.36 21.81
CA ASN A 136 5.68 -22.29 22.45
C ASN A 136 4.71 -21.47 23.32
N PRO A 137 3.37 -21.62 23.23
CA PRO A 137 2.46 -20.82 24.04
C PRO A 137 2.47 -21.24 25.53
N TYR A 138 2.21 -22.52 25.82
CA TYR A 138 1.84 -22.92 27.18
C TYR A 138 2.95 -23.58 28.00
N ARG A 139 4.01 -24.12 27.39
CA ARG A 139 5.03 -24.88 28.12
C ARG A 139 5.68 -24.06 29.22
N VAL A 140 5.79 -24.65 30.41
CA VAL A 140 6.48 -24.07 31.58
C VAL A 140 7.72 -24.89 31.90
N GLY A 141 8.87 -24.23 32.01
CA GLY A 141 10.14 -24.84 32.39
C GLY A 141 10.90 -23.99 33.41
N THR A 142 12.09 -24.44 33.81
CA THR A 142 12.94 -23.76 34.80
C THR A 142 14.25 -23.22 34.22
N ASN A 143 14.45 -23.28 32.89
CA ASN A 143 15.68 -22.75 32.25
C ASN A 143 15.54 -21.25 31.98
N TYR A 144 15.48 -20.48 33.05
CA TYR A 144 15.54 -19.03 33.03
C TYR A 144 16.44 -18.53 34.15
N VAL A 145 16.83 -17.26 34.10
CA VAL A 145 17.60 -16.59 35.16
C VAL A 145 16.74 -15.53 35.84
N GLY A 146 17.01 -15.28 37.12
CA GLY A 146 16.23 -14.33 37.92
C GLY A 146 14.92 -14.91 38.44
N THR A 147 13.96 -14.04 38.72
CA THR A 147 12.65 -14.39 39.29
C THR A 147 11.56 -14.36 38.21
N MET A 148 10.55 -15.22 38.35
CA MET A 148 9.35 -15.16 37.53
C MET A 148 8.63 -13.81 37.74
N PRO A 149 8.32 -13.03 36.69
CA PRO A 149 7.56 -11.80 36.82
C PRO A 149 6.20 -12.04 37.48
N ALA A 150 5.72 -11.06 38.26
CA ALA A 150 4.45 -11.19 39.00
C ALA A 150 3.25 -11.34 38.06
N GLU A 151 3.25 -10.59 36.95
CA GLU A 151 2.22 -10.62 35.90
C GLU A 151 2.22 -11.92 35.09
N ASN A 152 3.33 -12.68 35.12
CA ASN A 152 3.37 -13.98 34.46
C ASN A 152 2.45 -14.97 35.18
N PRO A 153 1.48 -15.61 34.51
CA PRO A 153 0.54 -16.52 35.16
C PRO A 153 1.20 -17.69 35.90
N ALA A 154 2.42 -18.10 35.53
CA ALA A 154 3.16 -19.13 36.26
C ALA A 154 3.64 -18.70 37.65
N SER A 155 3.54 -17.41 38.01
CA SER A 155 3.74 -16.93 39.38
C SER A 155 2.69 -17.49 40.36
N ASN A 156 1.53 -17.92 39.84
CA ASN A 156 0.49 -18.60 40.58
C ASN A 156 0.37 -20.07 40.15
N ALA A 157 0.62 -20.99 41.09
CA ALA A 157 0.56 -22.43 40.84
C ALA A 157 -0.82 -22.93 40.37
N SER A 158 -1.92 -22.22 40.66
CA SER A 158 -3.27 -22.61 40.19
C SER A 158 -3.41 -22.51 38.66
N ASN A 159 -2.56 -21.73 38.00
CA ASN A 159 -2.56 -21.57 36.55
C ASN A 159 -1.71 -22.62 35.84
N ILE A 160 -1.16 -23.61 36.55
CA ILE A 160 -0.24 -24.61 35.99
C ILE A 160 -0.90 -25.99 36.04
N LEU A 161 -0.92 -26.67 34.90
CA LEU A 161 -1.31 -28.07 34.79
C LEU A 161 -0.08 -28.95 34.66
N SER A 162 -0.13 -30.12 35.28
CA SER A 162 0.87 -31.18 35.12
C SER A 162 0.25 -32.55 35.28
N ASN A 163 0.86 -33.57 34.69
CA ASN A 163 0.38 -34.94 34.84
C ASN A 163 0.65 -35.43 36.28
N PRO A 164 -0.38 -35.89 37.03
CA PRO A 164 -0.20 -36.37 38.40
C PRO A 164 0.77 -37.56 38.52
N SER A 165 0.92 -38.37 37.48
CA SER A 165 1.80 -39.53 37.44
C SER A 165 3.17 -39.24 36.79
N ASN A 166 3.34 -38.07 36.16
CA ASN A 166 4.61 -37.63 35.57
C ASN A 166 4.69 -36.09 35.55
N SER A 167 5.13 -35.49 36.65
CA SER A 167 5.17 -34.03 36.81
C SER A 167 6.28 -33.33 36.02
N ALA A 168 7.02 -34.05 35.16
CA ALA A 168 8.14 -33.49 34.41
C ALA A 168 7.68 -32.45 33.36
N LEU A 169 6.50 -32.65 32.78
CA LEU A 169 5.93 -31.71 31.79
C LEU A 169 4.82 -30.87 32.43
N LYS A 170 5.02 -29.55 32.40
CA LYS A 170 4.09 -28.54 32.92
C LYS A 170 3.67 -27.59 31.81
N ILE A 171 2.41 -27.19 31.84
CA ILE A 171 1.87 -26.15 30.94
C ILE A 171 1.08 -25.13 31.74
N LEU A 172 1.01 -23.89 31.25
CA LEU A 172 -0.02 -22.94 31.64
C LEU A 172 -1.40 -23.50 31.26
N ASN A 173 -2.39 -23.35 32.13
CA ASN A 173 -3.73 -23.89 31.95
C ASN A 173 -4.49 -23.10 30.86
N PRO A 174 -4.74 -23.67 29.66
CA PRO A 174 -5.39 -22.92 28.59
C PRO A 174 -6.85 -22.53 28.91
N GLY A 175 -7.46 -23.19 29.90
CA GLY A 175 -8.82 -22.89 30.36
C GLY A 175 -8.94 -21.66 31.24
N GLU A 176 -7.84 -21.13 31.78
CA GLU A 176 -7.85 -19.91 32.56
C GLU A 176 -7.81 -18.68 31.64
N PRO A 177 -8.75 -17.71 31.76
CA PRO A 177 -8.75 -16.49 30.94
C PRO A 177 -7.44 -15.71 31.03
N VAL A 178 -6.90 -15.53 32.25
CA VAL A 178 -5.63 -14.81 32.49
C VAL A 178 -4.44 -15.42 31.75
N VAL A 179 -4.46 -16.74 31.51
CA VAL A 179 -3.42 -17.40 30.71
C VAL A 179 -3.54 -17.02 29.25
N ARG A 180 -4.77 -16.98 28.70
CA ARG A 180 -4.97 -16.61 27.29
C ARG A 180 -4.63 -15.15 27.04
N ASP A 181 -5.06 -14.26 27.93
CA ASP A 181 -4.75 -12.82 27.86
C ASP A 181 -3.23 -12.60 27.90
N PHE A 182 -2.52 -13.27 28.81
CA PHE A 182 -1.05 -13.20 28.89
C PHE A 182 -0.33 -13.65 27.60
N ILE A 183 -0.83 -14.66 26.89
CA ILE A 183 -0.24 -15.08 25.61
C ILE A 183 -0.44 -13.99 24.54
N VAL A 184 -1.60 -13.34 24.51
CA VAL A 184 -1.86 -12.19 23.63
C VAL A 184 -0.92 -11.04 23.96
N ASP A 185 -0.79 -10.68 25.25
CA ASP A 185 0.10 -9.61 25.70
C ASP A 185 1.57 -9.90 25.38
N THR A 186 1.99 -11.16 25.50
CA THR A 186 3.35 -11.59 25.10
C THR A 186 3.57 -11.42 23.60
N VAL A 187 2.57 -11.71 22.76
CA VAL A 187 2.67 -11.48 21.32
C VAL A 187 2.73 -9.98 21.01
N ILE A 188 1.89 -9.17 21.66
CA ILE A 188 1.89 -7.71 21.51
C ILE A 188 3.27 -7.13 21.90
N GLU A 189 3.84 -7.55 23.03
CA GLU A 189 5.18 -7.12 23.46
C GLU A 189 6.24 -7.36 22.37
N ILE A 190 6.20 -8.52 21.70
CA ILE A 190 7.17 -8.85 20.65
C ILE A 190 6.98 -7.95 19.42
N ILE A 191 5.75 -7.80 18.92
CA ILE A 191 5.49 -7.04 17.68
C ILE A 191 5.65 -5.53 17.86
N GLU A 192 5.53 -5.03 19.09
CA GLU A 192 5.82 -3.63 19.44
C GLU A 192 7.34 -3.37 19.54
N LYS A 193 8.11 -4.33 20.08
CA LYS A 193 9.55 -4.17 20.30
C LYS A 193 10.41 -4.51 19.09
N TYR A 194 9.96 -5.45 18.25
CA TYR A 194 10.79 -6.04 17.19
C TYR A 194 10.08 -6.03 15.83
N PRO A 195 10.78 -5.64 14.74
CA PRO A 195 10.20 -5.59 13.40
C PRO A 195 10.14 -6.98 12.74
N VAL A 196 9.55 -7.97 13.42
CA VAL A 196 9.41 -9.35 12.93
C VAL A 196 8.48 -9.43 11.71
N ASP A 197 8.72 -10.39 10.83
CA ASP A 197 7.86 -10.63 9.65
C ASP A 197 6.68 -11.57 9.98
N ALA A 198 6.84 -12.42 10.99
CA ALA A 198 5.77 -13.31 11.46
C ALA A 198 5.87 -13.67 12.95
N ILE A 199 4.72 -13.99 13.54
CA ILE A 199 4.58 -14.77 14.78
C ILE A 199 4.27 -16.21 14.41
N HIS A 200 5.01 -17.15 15.00
CA HIS A 200 4.90 -18.58 14.73
C HIS A 200 4.63 -19.37 16.01
N PHE A 201 3.58 -20.19 16.06
CA PHE A 201 3.41 -21.20 17.10
C PHE A 201 3.69 -22.61 16.57
N ASP A 202 4.32 -23.44 17.40
CA ASP A 202 4.51 -24.87 17.10
C ASP A 202 3.28 -25.71 17.49
N ASP A 203 3.50 -27.01 17.69
CA ASP A 203 2.44 -28.02 17.81
C ASP A 203 1.95 -28.25 19.26
N TYR A 204 2.51 -27.57 20.25
CA TYR A 204 2.22 -27.85 21.67
C TYR A 204 1.11 -26.96 22.21
N PHE A 205 -0.06 -27.57 22.43
CA PHE A 205 -1.23 -26.94 23.05
C PHE A 205 -1.48 -27.54 24.44
N TYR A 206 -2.46 -28.43 24.56
CA TYR A 206 -2.58 -29.26 25.76
C TYR A 206 -1.49 -30.34 25.80
N THR A 207 -1.32 -30.96 26.97
CA THR A 207 -0.42 -32.10 27.16
C THR A 207 -1.17 -33.33 27.71
N ASN A 208 -0.52 -34.48 27.79
CA ASN A 208 -1.09 -35.65 28.46
C ASN A 208 -1.14 -35.37 29.97
N LEU A 209 -2.34 -35.11 30.49
CA LEU A 209 -2.60 -34.80 31.90
C LEU A 209 -3.03 -36.01 32.73
N GLY A 210 -2.91 -37.23 32.18
CA GLY A 210 -3.16 -38.49 32.88
C GLY A 210 -4.02 -39.45 32.06
N ALA A 211 -5.08 -38.96 31.43
CA ALA A 211 -6.03 -39.77 30.66
C ALA A 211 -5.66 -39.87 29.18
N ASN A 212 -4.60 -39.18 28.73
CA ASN A 212 -4.14 -39.15 27.35
C ASN A 212 -5.26 -38.85 26.34
N GLY A 213 -6.19 -37.95 26.71
CA GLY A 213 -7.34 -37.59 25.86
C GLY A 213 -8.49 -38.60 25.82
N ALA A 214 -8.49 -39.65 26.66
CA ALA A 214 -9.55 -40.66 26.68
C ALA A 214 -10.92 -40.08 27.10
N LEU A 215 -11.96 -40.34 26.29
CA LEU A 215 -13.33 -39.89 26.55
C LEU A 215 -14.21 -40.94 27.25
N SER A 216 -13.72 -42.17 27.35
CA SER A 216 -14.42 -43.31 27.95
C SER A 216 -13.40 -44.31 28.52
N GLY A 217 -13.84 -45.19 29.42
CA GLY A 217 -12.98 -46.15 30.10
C GLY A 217 -12.85 -45.85 31.60
N ALA A 218 -11.88 -46.49 32.25
CA ALA A 218 -11.68 -46.38 33.70
C ALA A 218 -11.09 -45.04 34.16
N THR A 219 -10.35 -44.36 33.29
CA THR A 219 -9.81 -43.02 33.50
C THR A 219 -10.07 -42.21 32.24
N THR A 220 -10.70 -41.05 32.40
CA THR A 220 -11.10 -40.17 31.32
C THR A 220 -10.59 -38.77 31.55
N ILE A 221 -10.75 -37.89 30.56
CA ILE A 221 -10.38 -36.49 30.74
C ILE A 221 -11.15 -35.78 31.86
N LEU A 222 -12.25 -36.33 32.38
CA LEU A 222 -12.94 -35.78 33.55
C LEU A 222 -12.14 -35.95 34.86
N ASP A 223 -11.20 -36.90 34.88
CA ASP A 223 -10.33 -37.21 36.04
C ASP A 223 -9.04 -36.38 36.03
N GLU A 224 -8.83 -35.54 35.00
CA GLU A 224 -7.63 -34.72 34.82
C GLU A 224 -7.69 -33.39 35.60
N PRO A 225 -6.53 -32.81 35.98
CA PRO A 225 -6.39 -31.69 36.91
C PRO A 225 -7.13 -30.39 36.53
N ASP A 226 -7.50 -30.19 35.27
CA ASP A 226 -8.25 -29.02 34.80
C ASP A 226 -9.77 -29.17 34.95
N GLN A 227 -10.26 -30.24 35.60
CA GLN A 227 -11.70 -30.45 35.79
C GLN A 227 -12.36 -29.31 36.57
N GLN A 228 -11.68 -28.75 37.57
CA GLN A 228 -12.24 -27.61 38.31
C GLN A 228 -12.31 -26.34 37.44
N THR A 229 -11.29 -26.08 36.62
CA THR A 229 -11.32 -24.98 35.63
C THR A 229 -12.47 -25.18 34.64
N TYR A 230 -12.71 -26.42 34.18
CA TYR A 230 -13.84 -26.74 33.31
C TYR A 230 -15.19 -26.50 33.99
N VAL A 231 -15.35 -26.87 35.26
CA VAL A 231 -16.59 -26.58 36.02
C VAL A 231 -16.80 -25.07 36.17
N THR A 232 -15.73 -24.30 36.40
CA THR A 232 -15.79 -22.85 36.58
C THR A 232 -16.09 -22.10 35.27
N TYR A 233 -15.43 -22.45 34.16
CA TYR A 233 -15.49 -21.72 32.89
C TYR A 233 -16.18 -22.48 31.74
N GLY A 234 -16.83 -23.60 32.03
CA GLY A 234 -17.53 -24.46 31.06
C GLY A 234 -18.96 -24.02 30.73
N SER A 235 -19.32 -22.75 30.93
CA SER A 235 -20.66 -22.26 30.61
C SER A 235 -21.01 -22.56 29.15
N GLY A 236 -22.15 -23.22 28.91
CA GLY A 236 -22.57 -23.68 27.58
C GLY A 236 -22.16 -25.12 27.24
N PHE A 237 -21.40 -25.79 28.10
CA PHE A 237 -21.01 -27.20 27.97
C PHE A 237 -21.57 -28.04 29.13
N ASN A 238 -21.81 -29.33 28.92
CA ASN A 238 -22.14 -30.24 30.02
C ASN A 238 -20.86 -30.59 30.81
N THR A 239 -20.69 -29.99 31.99
CA THR A 239 -19.47 -30.11 32.80
C THR A 239 -19.20 -31.51 33.36
N THR A 240 -20.14 -32.45 33.19
CA THR A 240 -19.98 -33.87 33.52
C THR A 240 -19.80 -34.79 32.29
N SER A 241 -19.73 -34.23 31.08
CA SER A 241 -19.53 -34.98 29.83
C SER A 241 -18.07 -34.88 29.36
N ALA A 242 -17.42 -36.03 29.18
CA ALA A 242 -16.05 -36.08 28.65
C ALA A 242 -16.00 -35.54 27.21
N THR A 243 -16.98 -35.83 26.38
CA THR A 243 -17.05 -35.29 25.02
C THR A 243 -17.15 -33.76 25.02
N ASP A 244 -17.97 -33.19 25.90
CA ASP A 244 -18.10 -31.73 26.00
C ASP A 244 -16.85 -31.09 26.60
N LYS A 245 -16.17 -31.74 27.54
CA LYS A 245 -14.86 -31.26 28.02
C LYS A 245 -13.83 -31.21 26.90
N ALA A 246 -13.81 -32.19 26.00
CA ALA A 246 -12.92 -32.17 24.84
C ALA A 246 -13.25 -31.02 23.87
N ASN A 247 -14.55 -30.75 23.65
CA ASN A 247 -15.01 -29.59 22.88
C ASN A 247 -14.62 -28.27 23.57
N TRP A 248 -14.77 -28.20 24.90
CA TRP A 248 -14.40 -27.05 25.70
C TRP A 248 -12.90 -26.77 25.59
N ARG A 249 -12.02 -27.78 25.74
CA ARG A 249 -10.56 -27.63 25.57
C ARG A 249 -10.21 -27.06 24.19
N ARG A 250 -10.78 -27.62 23.11
CA ARG A 250 -10.63 -27.06 21.75
C ARG A 250 -11.08 -25.60 21.69
N HIS A 251 -12.24 -25.28 22.29
CA HIS A 251 -12.75 -23.92 22.33
C HIS A 251 -11.81 -22.96 23.09
N GLN A 252 -11.14 -23.40 24.16
CA GLN A 252 -10.17 -22.57 24.88
C GLN A 252 -8.95 -22.25 23.99
N VAL A 253 -8.44 -23.25 23.26
CA VAL A 253 -7.35 -23.03 22.30
C VAL A 253 -7.80 -22.11 21.17
N ASN A 254 -8.97 -22.36 20.58
CA ASN A 254 -9.54 -21.53 19.52
C ASN A 254 -9.70 -20.07 19.97
N THR A 255 -10.14 -19.84 21.22
CA THR A 255 -10.28 -18.50 21.78
C THR A 255 -8.93 -17.79 21.87
N MET A 256 -7.87 -18.49 22.28
CA MET A 256 -6.52 -17.94 22.32
C MET A 256 -6.02 -17.61 20.89
N VAL A 257 -6.13 -18.54 19.95
CA VAL A 257 -5.68 -18.36 18.56
C VAL A 257 -6.42 -17.19 17.90
N GLN A 258 -7.74 -17.11 18.07
CA GLN A 258 -8.54 -15.99 17.57
C GLN A 258 -8.11 -14.65 18.18
N ALA A 259 -7.84 -14.62 19.49
CA ALA A 259 -7.42 -13.39 20.17
C ALA A 259 -6.04 -12.90 19.68
N VAL A 260 -5.08 -13.82 19.50
CA VAL A 260 -3.76 -13.51 18.91
C VAL A 260 -3.90 -13.00 17.47
N SER A 261 -4.70 -13.69 16.65
CA SER A 261 -4.99 -13.28 15.27
C SER A 261 -5.55 -11.85 15.21
N ASN A 262 -6.57 -11.57 16.03
CA ASN A 262 -7.18 -10.24 16.08
C ASN A 262 -6.20 -9.17 16.58
N ALA A 263 -5.35 -9.48 17.57
CA ALA A 263 -4.36 -8.55 18.09
C ALA A 263 -3.34 -8.16 17.01
N ILE A 264 -2.81 -9.14 16.27
CA ILE A 264 -1.85 -8.91 15.17
C ILE A 264 -2.51 -8.11 14.04
N LYS A 265 -3.74 -8.48 13.62
CA LYS A 265 -4.48 -7.74 12.57
C LYS A 265 -4.76 -6.30 12.95
N ASN A 266 -5.18 -6.06 14.19
CA ASN A 266 -5.40 -4.71 14.70
C ASN A 266 -4.10 -3.90 14.73
N TYR A 267 -3.00 -4.50 15.19
CA TYR A 267 -1.69 -3.85 15.20
C TYR A 267 -1.22 -3.50 13.77
N ASN A 268 -1.37 -4.43 12.83
CA ASN A 268 -1.09 -4.22 11.41
C ASN A 268 -1.86 -3.03 10.86
N GLN A 269 -3.17 -3.00 11.07
CA GLN A 269 -4.04 -1.92 10.60
C GLN A 269 -3.68 -0.56 11.20
N LEU A 270 -3.42 -0.51 12.52
CA LEU A 270 -3.14 0.75 13.23
C LEU A 270 -1.76 1.33 12.90
N ASN A 271 -0.78 0.48 12.56
CA ASN A 271 0.61 0.87 12.41
C ASN A 271 1.16 0.71 10.97
N GLY A 272 0.31 0.35 10.00
CA GLY A 272 0.72 0.10 8.62
C GLY A 272 1.73 -1.06 8.51
N LYS A 273 1.54 -2.12 9.29
CA LYS A 273 2.40 -3.32 9.31
C LYS A 273 1.70 -4.51 8.64
N HIS A 274 2.48 -5.55 8.35
CA HIS A 274 2.02 -6.76 7.63
C HIS A 274 2.61 -8.01 8.29
N ILE A 275 2.52 -8.08 9.61
CA ILE A 275 3.03 -9.20 10.40
C ILE A 275 2.10 -10.40 10.20
N GLN A 276 2.67 -11.54 9.83
CA GLN A 276 1.93 -12.78 9.63
C GLN A 276 1.71 -13.50 10.97
N PHE A 277 0.63 -14.28 11.07
CA PHE A 277 0.41 -15.26 12.12
C PHE A 277 0.27 -16.66 11.52
N GLY A 278 1.14 -17.57 11.92
CA GLY A 278 1.06 -18.96 11.49
C GLY A 278 1.31 -19.97 12.59
N ILE A 279 0.84 -21.19 12.34
CA ILE A 279 0.94 -22.30 13.28
C ILE A 279 1.43 -23.55 12.55
N SER A 280 2.38 -24.27 13.15
CA SER A 280 2.84 -25.58 12.71
C SER A 280 2.27 -26.68 13.61
N PRO A 281 1.07 -27.22 13.33
CA PRO A 281 0.53 -28.34 14.10
C PRO A 281 1.22 -29.65 13.71
N THR A 282 1.04 -30.71 14.51
CA THR A 282 1.44 -32.06 14.07
C THR A 282 0.72 -32.41 12.74
N GLY A 283 1.32 -33.23 11.88
CA GLY A 283 0.78 -33.40 10.52
C GLY A 283 -0.63 -34.00 10.41
N ILE A 284 -1.13 -34.74 11.42
CA ILE A 284 -2.45 -35.38 11.37
C ILE A 284 -3.48 -34.60 12.20
N TYR A 285 -4.41 -33.92 11.53
CA TYR A 285 -5.58 -33.29 12.16
C TYR A 285 -6.52 -34.32 12.78
N LYS A 286 -7.04 -35.22 11.93
CA LYS A 286 -7.90 -36.35 12.29
C LYS A 286 -7.63 -37.51 11.34
N ASN A 287 -7.78 -38.72 11.82
CA ASN A 287 -7.87 -39.91 10.98
C ASN A 287 -9.26 -39.98 10.34
N GLY A 288 -9.32 -40.31 9.05
CA GLY A 288 -10.54 -40.36 8.26
C GLY A 288 -10.35 -41.11 6.94
N ASN A 289 -11.21 -40.83 5.97
CA ASN A 289 -11.18 -41.49 4.66
C ASN A 289 -10.34 -40.75 3.60
N GLY A 290 -9.72 -39.62 3.94
CA GLY A 290 -8.93 -38.80 3.01
C GLY A 290 -9.75 -38.02 1.97
N VAL A 291 -11.08 -38.06 2.04
CA VAL A 291 -11.97 -37.35 1.12
C VAL A 291 -12.21 -35.94 1.63
N VAL A 292 -11.99 -34.96 0.76
CA VAL A 292 -12.33 -33.55 0.98
C VAL A 292 -13.34 -33.14 -0.08
N THR A 293 -14.48 -32.64 0.39
CA THR A 293 -15.49 -31.95 -0.42
C THR A 293 -15.59 -30.51 0.06
N TYR A 294 -16.35 -29.65 -0.62
CA TYR A 294 -16.47 -28.25 -0.27
C TYR A 294 -17.95 -27.85 -0.17
N ASP A 295 -18.27 -26.97 0.78
CA ASP A 295 -19.59 -26.35 0.84
C ASP A 295 -19.76 -25.24 -0.20
N GLU A 296 -20.92 -24.58 -0.20
CA GLU A 296 -21.26 -23.52 -1.17
C GLU A 296 -20.33 -22.29 -1.09
N PHE A 297 -19.57 -22.14 0.00
CA PHE A 297 -18.61 -21.07 0.23
C PHE A 297 -17.16 -21.53 0.00
N GLY A 298 -16.96 -22.72 -0.55
CA GLY A 298 -15.63 -23.28 -0.78
C GLY A 298 -14.95 -23.81 0.49
N LYS A 299 -15.62 -23.82 1.66
CA LYS A 299 -14.97 -24.32 2.88
C LYS A 299 -14.90 -25.86 2.86
N PRO A 300 -13.79 -26.45 3.30
CA PRO A 300 -13.62 -27.90 3.29
C PRO A 300 -14.58 -28.61 4.26
N VAL A 301 -15.09 -29.75 3.79
CA VAL A 301 -15.92 -30.73 4.49
C VAL A 301 -15.24 -32.10 4.37
N THR A 302 -14.79 -32.63 5.51
CA THR A 302 -13.91 -33.81 5.59
C THR A 302 -14.02 -34.50 6.95
N THR A 303 -13.73 -35.80 6.97
CA THR A 303 -13.63 -36.57 8.22
C THR A 303 -12.21 -36.66 8.78
N GLY A 304 -11.20 -36.36 7.96
CA GLY A 304 -9.78 -36.50 8.28
C GLY A 304 -8.97 -37.09 7.13
N SER A 305 -7.65 -37.10 7.30
CA SER A 305 -6.68 -37.70 6.36
C SER A 305 -6.75 -39.22 6.38
N LEU A 306 -6.33 -39.87 5.28
CA LEU A 306 -6.23 -41.33 5.20
C LEU A 306 -5.03 -41.84 6.00
N THR A 307 -5.15 -41.78 7.32
CA THR A 307 -4.10 -42.04 8.31
C THR A 307 -4.68 -42.78 9.52
N THR A 308 -3.80 -43.34 10.36
CA THR A 308 -4.17 -44.01 11.61
C THR A 308 -3.26 -43.62 12.78
N GLY A 309 -2.52 -42.51 12.65
CA GLY A 309 -1.59 -42.01 13.67
C GLY A 309 -2.28 -41.20 14.77
N GLN A 310 -1.48 -40.59 15.65
CA GLN A 310 -1.96 -39.64 16.66
C GLN A 310 -2.56 -38.41 15.97
N THR A 311 -3.71 -37.93 16.46
CA THR A 311 -4.42 -36.76 15.92
C THR A 311 -4.29 -35.56 16.84
N HIS A 312 -3.94 -34.37 16.36
CA HIS A 312 -3.91 -33.18 17.22
C HIS A 312 -5.31 -32.66 17.60
N TYR A 313 -6.38 -33.04 16.88
CA TYR A 313 -7.75 -32.69 17.28
C TYR A 313 -8.18 -33.28 18.63
N SER A 314 -7.55 -34.38 19.05
CA SER A 314 -7.91 -35.12 20.27
C SER A 314 -6.69 -35.39 21.16
N SER A 315 -6.28 -36.66 21.29
CA SER A 315 -5.18 -37.10 22.16
C SER A 315 -3.85 -36.50 21.74
N TYR A 316 -3.23 -35.64 22.54
CA TYR A 316 -3.72 -34.95 23.75
C TYR A 316 -3.70 -33.42 23.58
N LEU A 317 -3.62 -32.95 22.33
CA LEU A 317 -3.34 -31.56 21.99
C LEU A 317 -4.60 -30.69 21.97
N PHE A 318 -5.77 -31.25 21.61
CA PHE A 318 -7.05 -30.54 21.48
C PHE A 318 -6.96 -29.28 20.59
N SER A 319 -6.29 -29.41 19.45
CA SER A 319 -6.06 -28.34 18.47
C SER A 319 -7.02 -28.48 17.29
N ASP A 320 -7.87 -27.50 17.05
CA ASP A 320 -8.83 -27.53 15.93
C ASP A 320 -8.31 -26.74 14.70
N SER A 321 -7.19 -27.18 14.14
CA SER A 321 -6.50 -26.47 13.06
C SER A 321 -7.35 -26.24 11.81
N LEU A 322 -8.24 -27.18 11.49
CA LEU A 322 -9.22 -27.02 10.40
C LEU A 322 -10.18 -25.85 10.68
N HIS A 323 -10.56 -25.62 11.93
CA HIS A 323 -11.39 -24.48 12.29
C HIS A 323 -10.63 -23.16 12.12
N TRP A 324 -9.37 -23.09 12.56
CA TRP A 324 -8.57 -21.84 12.49
C TRP A 324 -8.43 -21.32 11.06
N ILE A 325 -8.13 -22.21 10.10
CA ILE A 325 -7.99 -21.83 8.70
C ILE A 325 -9.34 -21.52 8.04
N LYS A 326 -10.43 -22.21 8.42
CA LYS A 326 -11.79 -21.93 7.91
C LYS A 326 -12.34 -20.57 8.34
N GLU A 327 -11.86 -20.06 9.46
CA GLU A 327 -12.23 -18.74 10.00
C GLU A 327 -11.24 -17.64 9.61
N GLY A 328 -10.19 -17.96 8.83
CA GLY A 328 -9.19 -16.98 8.39
C GLY A 328 -8.37 -16.40 9.54
N TRP A 329 -8.13 -17.18 10.60
CA TRP A 329 -7.36 -16.71 11.76
C TRP A 329 -5.84 -16.80 11.54
N LEU A 330 -5.40 -17.59 10.57
CA LEU A 330 -3.99 -17.78 10.25
C LEU A 330 -3.71 -17.28 8.84
N ASP A 331 -2.56 -16.63 8.67
CA ASP A 331 -2.02 -16.25 7.36
C ASP A 331 -1.34 -17.47 6.70
N TYR A 332 -0.80 -18.39 7.52
CA TYR A 332 -0.29 -19.67 7.04
C TYR A 332 -0.44 -20.82 8.05
N ILE A 333 -0.41 -22.04 7.52
CA ILE A 333 -0.35 -23.29 8.30
C ILE A 333 0.82 -24.16 7.81
N ALA A 334 1.55 -24.74 8.76
CA ALA A 334 2.75 -25.53 8.46
C ALA A 334 2.72 -26.94 9.08
N PRO A 335 1.85 -27.87 8.62
CA PRO A 335 1.74 -29.20 9.22
C PRO A 335 3.08 -29.96 9.23
N GLN A 336 3.42 -30.51 10.39
CA GLN A 336 4.63 -31.30 10.61
C GLN A 336 4.51 -32.69 9.98
N SER A 337 4.77 -32.77 8.67
CA SER A 337 4.69 -33.97 7.84
C SER A 337 5.98 -34.78 7.89
N TYR A 338 6.43 -35.15 9.09
CA TYR A 338 7.77 -35.71 9.32
C TYR A 338 7.94 -37.17 8.89
N TRP A 339 6.85 -37.87 8.60
CA TRP A 339 6.91 -39.29 8.23
C TRP A 339 7.44 -39.50 6.81
N ALA A 340 8.01 -40.68 6.58
CA ALA A 340 8.44 -41.08 5.25
C ALA A 340 7.26 -41.37 4.32
N THR A 341 7.51 -41.33 3.01
CA THR A 341 6.56 -41.64 1.94
C THR A 341 5.94 -43.03 2.09
N ASN A 342 6.71 -44.02 2.57
CA ASN A 342 6.26 -45.39 2.79
C ASN A 342 5.68 -45.67 4.20
N HIS A 343 5.49 -44.64 5.04
CA HIS A 343 4.98 -44.84 6.39
C HIS A 343 3.52 -45.33 6.37
N SER A 344 3.25 -46.53 6.92
CA SER A 344 1.95 -47.19 6.78
C SER A 344 0.79 -46.45 7.45
N ALA A 345 1.02 -45.83 8.60
CA ALA A 345 -0.02 -45.13 9.36
C ALA A 345 -0.15 -43.63 9.01
N ALA A 346 0.84 -43.06 8.33
CA ALA A 346 1.02 -41.60 8.24
C ALA A 346 1.87 -41.19 7.02
N SER A 347 1.71 -41.88 5.89
CA SER A 347 2.48 -41.61 4.67
C SER A 347 2.47 -40.13 4.33
N TYR A 348 3.65 -39.59 3.98
CA TYR A 348 3.82 -38.21 3.54
C TYR A 348 2.78 -37.80 2.48
N TYR A 349 2.53 -38.67 1.50
CA TYR A 349 1.53 -38.47 0.45
C TYR A 349 0.12 -38.28 0.99
N ASN A 350 -0.29 -39.09 1.97
CA ASN A 350 -1.64 -39.01 2.55
C ASN A 350 -1.82 -37.76 3.42
N VAL A 351 -0.75 -37.30 4.07
CA VAL A 351 -0.79 -36.10 4.90
C VAL A 351 -0.82 -34.84 4.03
N MET A 352 0.19 -34.63 3.19
CA MET A 352 0.28 -33.41 2.37
C MET A 352 -0.80 -33.36 1.28
N GLY A 353 -1.11 -34.48 0.63
CA GLY A 353 -2.20 -34.54 -0.35
C GLY A 353 -3.59 -34.33 0.24
N TRP A 354 -3.75 -34.44 1.56
CA TRP A 354 -4.97 -34.04 2.26
C TRP A 354 -4.97 -32.55 2.61
N TRP A 355 -3.87 -32.03 3.14
CA TRP A 355 -3.73 -30.62 3.46
C TRP A 355 -3.89 -29.71 2.25
N GLU A 356 -3.30 -30.08 1.12
CA GLU A 356 -3.50 -29.44 -0.20
C GLU A 356 -4.98 -29.19 -0.48
N LYS A 357 -5.79 -30.27 -0.41
CA LYS A 357 -7.23 -30.20 -0.68
C LYS A 357 -7.97 -29.38 0.38
N VAL A 358 -7.47 -29.33 1.61
CA VAL A 358 -8.11 -28.57 2.68
C VAL A 358 -7.96 -27.06 2.47
N VAL A 359 -6.81 -26.60 1.96
CA VAL A 359 -6.52 -25.17 1.81
C VAL A 359 -6.93 -24.57 0.45
N LYS A 360 -7.23 -25.42 -0.54
CA LYS A 360 -7.47 -25.05 -1.95
C LYS A 360 -8.29 -23.77 -2.23
N TYR A 361 -9.32 -23.49 -1.42
CA TYR A 361 -10.19 -22.33 -1.60
C TYR A 361 -10.20 -21.38 -0.40
N LEU A 362 -9.15 -21.45 0.43
CA LEU A 362 -8.99 -20.65 1.63
C LEU A 362 -7.83 -19.66 1.43
N ASP A 363 -7.96 -18.49 2.05
CA ASP A 363 -6.94 -17.45 2.06
C ASP A 363 -5.87 -17.74 3.12
N VAL A 364 -5.19 -18.88 2.98
CA VAL A 364 -4.13 -19.34 3.89
C VAL A 364 -3.00 -19.99 3.08
N ASN A 365 -1.76 -19.64 3.37
CA ASN A 365 -0.62 -20.30 2.76
C ASN A 365 -0.34 -21.66 3.44
N LEU A 366 0.00 -22.69 2.66
CA LEU A 366 0.32 -24.02 3.17
C LEU A 366 1.81 -24.33 3.00
N TYR A 367 2.49 -24.65 4.10
CA TYR A 367 3.91 -25.04 4.09
C TYR A 367 4.10 -26.47 4.61
N SER A 368 4.88 -27.30 3.92
CA SER A 368 5.21 -28.63 4.44
C SER A 368 6.28 -28.55 5.53
N GLY A 369 6.04 -29.12 6.72
CA GLY A 369 7.09 -29.38 7.70
C GLY A 369 7.87 -30.65 7.36
N ILE A 370 9.14 -30.51 6.96
CA ILE A 370 10.04 -31.62 6.60
C ILE A 370 10.86 -32.06 7.81
N GLY A 371 10.71 -33.32 8.20
CA GLY A 371 11.35 -33.92 9.37
C GLY A 371 12.72 -34.53 9.06
N LEU A 372 13.66 -33.77 8.50
CA LEU A 372 14.98 -34.29 8.09
C LEU A 372 15.72 -35.03 9.22
N TYR A 373 15.49 -34.62 10.47
CA TYR A 373 16.04 -35.29 11.66
C TYR A 373 15.69 -36.78 11.77
N MET A 374 14.55 -37.21 11.20
CA MET A 374 14.06 -38.59 11.23
C MET A 374 15.04 -39.56 10.57
N ALA A 375 15.89 -39.09 9.63
CA ALA A 375 16.92 -39.90 8.99
C ALA A 375 17.98 -40.41 9.99
N ASP A 376 18.25 -39.65 11.04
CA ASP A 376 19.26 -39.99 12.05
C ASP A 376 18.66 -40.65 13.30
N GLU A 377 17.34 -40.74 13.42
CA GLU A 377 16.68 -41.34 14.58
C GLU A 377 16.87 -42.86 14.64
N SER A 378 17.51 -43.38 15.69
CA SER A 378 17.82 -44.81 15.84
C SER A 378 16.59 -45.72 15.73
N THR A 379 15.42 -45.26 16.16
CA THR A 379 14.15 -46.01 16.16
C THR A 379 13.39 -45.97 14.83
N ASN A 380 13.77 -45.12 13.88
CA ASN A 380 13.13 -45.09 12.58
C ASN A 380 13.47 -46.35 11.76
N THR A 381 12.46 -46.90 11.09
CA THR A 381 12.53 -48.13 10.26
C THR A 381 11.85 -47.93 8.89
N PHE A 382 11.80 -46.69 8.41
CA PHE A 382 11.16 -46.29 7.14
C PHE A 382 12.18 -45.62 6.21
N ASN A 383 11.72 -45.18 5.02
CA ASN A 383 12.59 -44.71 3.94
C ASN A 383 13.54 -43.56 4.30
N TRP A 384 13.23 -42.74 5.31
CA TRP A 384 14.20 -41.77 5.84
C TRP A 384 15.59 -42.37 6.13
N LYS A 385 15.64 -43.65 6.49
CA LYS A 385 16.88 -44.44 6.63
C LYS A 385 17.16 -45.40 5.49
N ASP A 386 16.13 -46.05 4.96
CA ASP A 386 16.30 -47.17 4.03
C ASP A 386 16.49 -46.69 2.58
N ASP A 387 16.09 -45.46 2.26
CA ASP A 387 16.19 -44.85 0.94
C ASP A 387 16.81 -43.46 1.02
N MET A 388 18.02 -43.31 0.48
CA MET A 388 18.76 -42.04 0.49
C MET A 388 18.16 -40.97 -0.44
N LEU A 389 17.08 -41.27 -1.16
CA LEU A 389 16.33 -40.34 -1.99
C LEU A 389 15.03 -39.86 -1.33
N GLU A 390 14.75 -40.22 -0.08
CA GLU A 390 13.48 -39.86 0.59
C GLU A 390 13.26 -38.34 0.62
N MET A 391 14.26 -37.54 1.00
CA MET A 391 14.12 -36.07 1.01
C MET A 391 13.81 -35.55 -0.40
N ARG A 392 14.59 -35.99 -1.39
CA ARG A 392 14.38 -35.63 -2.80
C ARG A 392 12.97 -35.98 -3.26
N THR A 393 12.50 -37.18 -2.95
CA THR A 393 11.17 -37.68 -3.33
C THR A 393 10.07 -36.80 -2.72
N GLN A 394 10.21 -36.39 -1.45
CA GLN A 394 9.26 -35.48 -0.83
C GLN A 394 9.24 -34.11 -1.51
N LEU A 395 10.41 -33.55 -1.85
CA LEU A 395 10.50 -32.26 -2.55
C LEU A 395 9.88 -32.34 -3.95
N GLU A 396 10.22 -33.36 -4.74
CA GLU A 396 9.63 -33.58 -6.07
C GLU A 396 8.12 -33.76 -6.00
N TYR A 397 7.59 -34.41 -4.94
CA TYR A 397 6.14 -34.49 -4.74
C TYR A 397 5.51 -33.14 -4.44
N LEU A 398 6.15 -32.28 -3.65
CA LEU A 398 5.63 -30.93 -3.38
C LEU A 398 5.46 -30.10 -4.65
N GLU A 399 6.36 -30.24 -5.63
CA GLU A 399 6.24 -29.58 -6.95
C GLU A 399 5.00 -30.03 -7.75
N THR A 400 4.38 -31.16 -7.38
CA THR A 400 3.14 -31.65 -8.01
C THR A 400 1.87 -31.10 -7.34
N LEU A 401 2.00 -30.39 -6.22
CA LEU A 401 0.90 -29.82 -5.44
C LEU A 401 0.82 -28.31 -5.71
N ASN A 402 -0.33 -27.84 -6.20
CA ASN A 402 -0.50 -26.47 -6.66
C ASN A 402 -0.73 -25.49 -5.50
N ASP A 403 -1.39 -25.96 -4.43
CA ASP A 403 -1.78 -25.18 -3.27
C ASP A 403 -0.81 -25.34 -2.08
N VAL A 404 0.36 -25.98 -2.28
CA VAL A 404 1.49 -25.96 -1.33
C VAL A 404 2.43 -24.82 -1.69
N ASP A 405 2.50 -23.81 -0.83
CA ASP A 405 3.24 -22.57 -1.06
C ASP A 405 4.69 -22.62 -0.56
N GLY A 406 5.19 -23.78 -0.12
CA GLY A 406 6.57 -23.94 0.31
C GLY A 406 6.79 -25.00 1.39
N LEU A 407 7.91 -24.88 2.11
CA LEU A 407 8.31 -25.82 3.14
C LEU A 407 9.10 -25.17 4.27
N SER A 408 9.19 -25.88 5.39
CA SER A 408 10.11 -25.61 6.48
C SER A 408 10.85 -26.89 6.90
N VAL A 409 12.15 -26.81 7.20
CA VAL A 409 12.93 -27.98 7.65
C VAL A 409 13.14 -27.94 9.16
N TYR A 410 12.79 -29.03 9.84
CA TYR A 410 13.16 -29.26 11.24
C TYR A 410 14.36 -30.24 11.30
N SER A 411 15.56 -29.79 11.67
CA SER A 411 15.97 -28.42 12.05
C SER A 411 17.33 -28.03 11.44
N TYR A 412 17.73 -26.77 11.66
CA TYR A 412 18.99 -26.18 11.15
C TYR A 412 20.22 -27.07 11.38
N LYS A 413 20.32 -27.77 12.51
CA LYS A 413 21.40 -28.71 12.82
C LYS A 413 21.69 -29.67 11.66
N TYR A 414 20.66 -30.24 11.04
CA TYR A 414 20.82 -31.28 10.03
C TYR A 414 21.29 -30.72 8.69
N ILE A 415 20.87 -29.49 8.37
CA ILE A 415 21.37 -28.72 7.22
C ILE A 415 22.83 -28.30 7.45
N ARG A 416 23.16 -27.82 8.65
CA ARG A 416 24.54 -27.48 9.06
C ARG A 416 25.48 -28.69 9.01
N ASN A 417 24.99 -29.86 9.39
CA ASN A 417 25.79 -31.09 9.34
C ASN A 417 26.21 -31.42 7.91
N HIS A 418 25.30 -31.30 6.94
CA HIS A 418 25.60 -31.45 5.53
C HIS A 418 26.62 -30.41 5.04
N TYR A 419 26.40 -29.12 5.34
CA TYR A 419 27.34 -28.04 4.99
C TYR A 419 28.77 -28.29 5.50
N ASN A 420 28.88 -28.86 6.70
CA ASN A 420 30.16 -29.22 7.32
C ASN A 420 30.71 -30.58 6.89
N ASN A 421 30.13 -31.23 5.88
CA ASN A 421 30.51 -32.55 5.38
C ASN A 421 30.51 -33.64 6.48
N GLN A 422 29.59 -33.56 7.43
CA GLN A 422 29.44 -34.61 8.43
C GLN A 422 28.88 -35.89 7.81
N ASN A 423 29.42 -37.03 8.22
CA ASN A 423 28.93 -38.32 7.78
C ASN A 423 27.71 -38.76 8.60
N SER A 424 26.53 -38.28 8.23
CA SER A 424 25.24 -38.71 8.79
C SER A 424 24.22 -39.04 7.69
N THR A 425 23.16 -39.77 8.05
CA THR A 425 22.11 -40.14 7.10
C THR A 425 21.38 -38.91 6.61
N SER A 426 21.06 -37.97 7.51
CA SER A 426 20.45 -36.69 7.15
C SER A 426 21.31 -35.87 6.19
N ALA A 427 22.65 -35.91 6.33
CA ALA A 427 23.55 -35.18 5.45
C ALA A 427 23.53 -35.77 4.03
N ASN A 428 23.50 -37.10 3.91
CA ASN A 428 23.37 -37.77 2.61
C ASN A 428 22.00 -37.52 1.95
N GLN A 429 20.91 -37.47 2.74
CA GLN A 429 19.59 -37.07 2.23
C GLN A 429 19.61 -35.65 1.65
N MET A 430 20.26 -34.72 2.34
CA MET A 430 20.42 -33.33 1.88
C MET A 430 21.28 -33.25 0.62
N GLU A 431 22.41 -33.95 0.55
CA GLU A 431 23.28 -34.03 -0.63
C GLU A 431 22.49 -34.48 -1.87
N ASN A 432 21.69 -35.55 -1.74
CA ASN A 432 20.88 -36.07 -2.85
C ASN A 432 19.73 -35.14 -3.28
N ALA A 433 19.33 -34.19 -2.42
CA ALA A 433 18.31 -33.20 -2.69
C ALA A 433 18.88 -31.81 -3.08
N ALA A 434 20.19 -31.59 -2.91
CA ALA A 434 20.80 -30.25 -2.96
C ALA A 434 20.59 -29.52 -4.29
N HIS A 435 20.52 -30.26 -5.41
CA HIS A 435 20.25 -29.70 -6.74
C HIS A 435 18.90 -28.98 -6.85
N LEU A 436 17.90 -29.37 -6.04
CA LEU A 436 16.58 -28.71 -5.99
C LEU A 436 16.61 -27.39 -5.19
N TRP A 437 17.73 -27.06 -4.57
CA TRP A 437 17.88 -25.92 -3.66
C TRP A 437 18.86 -24.86 -4.18
N GLN A 438 19.31 -24.96 -5.43
CA GLN A 438 20.31 -24.05 -6.01
C GLN A 438 19.73 -22.68 -6.39
N ASP A 439 18.46 -22.63 -6.76
CA ASP A 439 17.80 -21.42 -7.22
C ASP A 439 17.26 -20.58 -6.06
N TYR A 440 17.30 -19.25 -6.24
CA TYR A 440 16.56 -18.32 -5.39
C TYR A 440 15.06 -18.48 -5.63
N LEU A 441 14.29 -18.41 -4.54
CA LEU A 441 12.84 -18.44 -4.58
C LEU A 441 12.25 -17.10 -4.17
N VAL A 442 11.24 -16.67 -4.91
CA VAL A 442 10.41 -15.54 -4.52
C VAL A 442 9.47 -15.99 -3.40
N LEU A 443 9.34 -15.20 -2.32
CA LEU A 443 8.38 -15.51 -1.26
C LEU A 443 6.94 -15.56 -1.83
N PRO A 444 6.09 -16.47 -1.34
CA PRO A 444 4.73 -16.61 -1.83
C PRO A 444 3.89 -15.39 -1.39
N PRO A 445 2.99 -14.90 -2.25
CA PRO A 445 2.03 -13.87 -1.88
C PRO A 445 1.23 -14.26 -0.64
N LEU A 446 0.99 -13.29 0.26
CA LEU A 446 0.20 -13.50 1.46
C LEU A 446 -1.28 -13.49 1.09
N LYS A 447 -1.90 -14.68 1.00
CA LYS A 447 -3.29 -14.84 0.51
C LYS A 447 -4.32 -14.10 1.38
N SER A 448 -4.03 -13.94 2.67
CA SER A 448 -4.88 -13.30 3.67
C SER A 448 -4.81 -11.77 3.71
N MET A 449 -3.94 -11.14 2.90
CA MET A 449 -3.69 -9.70 2.91
C MET A 449 -3.91 -9.09 1.52
N GLU A 450 -4.42 -7.85 1.50
CA GLU A 450 -4.63 -7.13 0.25
C GLU A 450 -3.31 -6.91 -0.50
N PRO A 451 -3.25 -7.20 -1.82
CA PRO A 451 -2.03 -7.02 -2.60
C PRO A 451 -1.50 -5.59 -2.61
N ILE A 452 -0.20 -5.44 -2.33
CA ILE A 452 0.53 -4.18 -2.53
C ILE A 452 1.45 -4.34 -3.72
N LEU A 453 1.16 -3.63 -4.81
CA LEU A 453 1.99 -3.56 -6.01
C LEU A 453 2.85 -2.30 -5.96
N LEU A 454 4.16 -2.47 -6.01
CA LEU A 454 5.12 -1.37 -6.04
C LEU A 454 5.46 -0.97 -7.48
N ASP A 455 5.83 0.29 -7.66
CA ASP A 455 6.36 0.80 -8.92
C ASP A 455 7.72 0.19 -9.26
N GLY A 456 8.19 0.49 -10.47
CA GLY A 456 9.53 0.14 -10.90
C GLY A 456 10.60 0.91 -10.15
N VAL A 457 11.70 0.23 -9.84
CA VAL A 457 12.89 0.83 -9.24
C VAL A 457 13.53 1.87 -10.20
N SER A 458 13.96 3.01 -9.65
CA SER A 458 14.58 4.10 -10.42
C SER A 458 16.12 4.10 -10.31
N ASN A 459 16.78 4.86 -11.18
CA ASN A 459 18.23 5.08 -11.17
C ASN A 459 19.09 3.81 -11.20
N ILE A 460 18.66 2.84 -12.01
CA ILE A 460 19.37 1.57 -12.17
C ILE A 460 20.60 1.77 -13.06
N LEU A 461 21.78 1.61 -12.48
CA LEU A 461 23.06 1.73 -13.16
C LEU A 461 23.89 0.47 -12.94
N HIS A 462 24.59 0.00 -13.97
CA HIS A 462 25.54 -1.10 -13.86
C HIS A 462 26.90 -0.67 -14.39
N GLU A 463 27.86 -0.55 -13.48
CA GLU A 463 29.23 -0.13 -13.80
C GLU A 463 30.25 -0.94 -13.02
N ASN A 464 31.32 -1.40 -13.69
CA ASN A 464 32.44 -2.11 -13.09
C ASN A 464 32.04 -3.32 -12.21
N GLY A 465 31.00 -4.06 -12.63
CA GLY A 465 30.50 -5.23 -11.90
C GLY A 465 29.63 -4.90 -10.68
N VAL A 466 29.15 -3.67 -10.54
CA VAL A 466 28.24 -3.26 -9.47
C VAL A 466 26.97 -2.69 -10.09
N LEU A 467 25.82 -3.22 -9.66
CA LEU A 467 24.49 -2.71 -9.94
C LEU A 467 24.09 -1.76 -8.80
N THR A 468 23.72 -0.52 -9.10
CA THR A 468 23.18 0.45 -8.13
C THR A 468 21.78 0.89 -8.52
N PHE A 469 20.93 1.18 -7.54
CA PHE A 469 19.53 1.57 -7.75
C PHE A 469 18.92 2.24 -6.53
N ASP A 470 17.81 2.97 -6.70
CA ASP A 470 17.15 3.64 -5.59
C ASP A 470 16.26 2.69 -4.78
N ARG A 471 16.25 2.89 -3.46
CA ARG A 471 15.30 2.21 -2.58
C ARG A 471 13.88 2.73 -2.85
N LEU A 472 12.92 1.80 -2.95
CA LEU A 472 11.50 2.09 -2.92
C LEU A 472 10.95 1.98 -1.49
N ASP A 473 10.19 2.98 -1.08
CA ASP A 473 9.43 2.91 0.17
C ASP A 473 8.35 1.82 0.05
N GLY A 474 8.16 1.04 1.11
CA GLY A 474 7.23 -0.11 1.10
C GLY A 474 7.82 -1.41 0.52
N ALA A 475 9.05 -1.39 0.00
CA ALA A 475 9.74 -2.62 -0.41
C ALA A 475 10.30 -3.36 0.80
N LYS A 476 9.99 -4.67 0.88
CA LYS A 476 10.58 -5.61 1.83
C LYS A 476 12.00 -6.00 1.40
N GLN A 477 12.17 -6.33 0.12
CA GLN A 477 13.43 -6.75 -0.51
C GLN A 477 13.37 -6.62 -2.04
N TYR A 478 14.47 -6.88 -2.73
CA TYR A 478 14.59 -6.74 -4.18
C TYR A 478 15.20 -8.00 -4.80
N TYR A 479 14.57 -8.53 -5.84
CA TYR A 479 15.10 -9.63 -6.64
C TYR A 479 15.86 -9.07 -7.84
N ILE A 480 17.08 -9.56 -8.02
CA ILE A 480 17.98 -9.17 -9.11
C ILE A 480 17.93 -10.26 -10.17
N TYR A 481 17.52 -9.88 -11.37
CA TYR A 481 17.41 -10.73 -12.54
C TYR A 481 18.56 -10.44 -13.50
N ARG A 482 19.03 -11.46 -14.24
CA ARG A 482 20.12 -11.34 -15.20
C ARG A 482 19.90 -12.22 -16.43
N SER A 483 20.11 -11.68 -17.62
CA SER A 483 20.10 -12.44 -18.88
C SER A 483 21.19 -11.92 -19.84
N GLN A 484 21.68 -12.78 -20.74
CA GLN A 484 22.55 -12.35 -21.86
C GLN A 484 21.76 -11.65 -22.97
N THR A 485 20.45 -11.81 -22.97
CA THR A 485 19.51 -11.23 -23.93
C THR A 485 18.43 -10.45 -23.17
N SER A 486 17.22 -10.32 -23.72
CA SER A 486 16.08 -9.74 -23.02
C SER A 486 15.70 -10.58 -21.79
N LEU A 487 15.33 -9.91 -20.71
CA LEU A 487 14.81 -10.56 -19.50
C LEU A 487 13.39 -11.05 -19.71
N THR A 488 13.13 -12.26 -19.24
CA THR A 488 11.79 -12.86 -19.13
C THR A 488 11.21 -12.70 -17.74
N TYR A 489 12.03 -12.31 -16.76
CA TYR A 489 11.74 -12.33 -15.33
C TYR A 489 11.36 -13.72 -14.81
N SER A 490 11.79 -14.79 -15.49
CA SER A 490 11.63 -16.13 -14.95
C SER A 490 12.53 -16.33 -13.72
N GLN A 491 12.14 -17.26 -12.84
CA GLN A 491 12.93 -17.57 -11.64
C GLN A 491 14.38 -17.95 -11.97
N SER A 492 14.63 -18.66 -13.07
CA SER A 492 15.98 -19.04 -13.50
C SER A 492 16.89 -17.85 -13.82
N GLU A 493 16.32 -16.65 -14.01
CA GLU A 493 17.08 -15.42 -14.22
C GLU A 493 17.44 -14.74 -12.88
N ILE A 494 16.88 -15.16 -11.74
CA ILE A 494 17.19 -14.57 -10.43
C ILE A 494 18.60 -14.97 -10.02
N VAL A 495 19.47 -13.97 -9.86
CA VAL A 495 20.88 -14.17 -9.49
C VAL A 495 21.19 -13.70 -8.08
N GLY A 496 20.29 -12.92 -7.46
CA GLY A 496 20.49 -12.43 -6.10
C GLY A 496 19.28 -11.76 -5.51
N VAL A 497 19.38 -11.52 -4.21
CA VAL A 497 18.40 -10.77 -3.41
C VAL A 497 19.14 -9.68 -2.67
N VAL A 498 18.60 -8.46 -2.69
CA VAL A 498 19.03 -7.36 -1.82
C VAL A 498 17.95 -7.17 -0.76
N GLY A 499 18.32 -7.38 0.51
CA GLY A 499 17.40 -7.27 1.63
C GLY A 499 17.08 -5.84 2.04
N ARG A 500 16.42 -5.70 3.19
CA ARG A 500 16.01 -4.40 3.75
C ARG A 500 17.23 -3.56 4.13
N SER A 501 17.26 -2.31 3.67
CA SER A 501 18.24 -1.31 4.09
C SER A 501 17.60 0.06 4.27
N ASN A 502 18.20 0.87 5.14
CA ASN A 502 17.83 2.27 5.33
C ASN A 502 18.51 3.21 4.34
N ASP A 503 19.47 2.71 3.55
CA ASP A 503 20.15 3.50 2.53
C ASP A 503 19.19 3.89 1.41
N LEU A 504 19.27 5.13 0.94
CA LEU A 504 18.44 5.64 -0.16
C LEU A 504 18.84 5.03 -1.51
N SER A 505 20.11 4.66 -1.65
CA SER A 505 20.66 3.97 -2.82
C SER A 505 21.24 2.63 -2.38
N LEU A 506 20.85 1.58 -3.09
CA LEU A 506 21.24 0.20 -2.84
C LEU A 506 22.22 -0.27 -3.91
N SER A 507 22.97 -1.32 -3.58
CA SER A 507 23.92 -1.91 -4.52
C SER A 507 23.94 -3.43 -4.44
N TYR A 508 24.29 -4.05 -5.55
CA TYR A 508 24.49 -5.48 -5.67
C TYR A 508 25.73 -5.76 -6.52
N ASN A 509 26.65 -6.57 -6.01
CA ASN A 509 27.85 -6.96 -6.75
C ASN A 509 27.50 -8.08 -7.73
N THR A 510 27.55 -7.76 -9.02
CA THR A 510 27.19 -8.69 -10.09
C THR A 510 28.36 -9.53 -10.57
N GLY A 511 29.60 -9.10 -10.30
CA GLY A 511 30.82 -9.66 -10.85
C GLY A 511 31.01 -9.45 -12.36
N ASP A 512 30.08 -8.78 -13.05
CA ASP A 512 30.12 -8.57 -14.51
C ASP A 512 30.89 -7.29 -14.87
N ILE A 513 32.21 -7.34 -14.76
CA ILE A 513 33.09 -6.20 -15.07
C ILE A 513 33.07 -5.85 -16.58
N GLN A 514 32.63 -6.78 -17.43
CA GLN A 514 32.64 -6.63 -18.89
C GLN A 514 31.28 -6.21 -19.47
N ASN A 515 30.26 -5.98 -18.64
CA ASN A 515 28.90 -5.63 -19.06
C ASN A 515 28.32 -6.61 -20.10
N GLN A 516 28.50 -7.91 -19.86
CA GLN A 516 28.02 -8.99 -20.74
C GLN A 516 26.53 -9.29 -20.59
N TYR A 517 25.88 -8.79 -19.53
CA TYR A 517 24.48 -9.10 -19.21
C TYR A 517 23.60 -7.86 -19.12
N VAL A 518 22.30 -8.08 -19.32
CA VAL A 518 21.22 -7.16 -18.93
C VAL A 518 20.74 -7.56 -17.55
N TYR A 519 20.59 -6.58 -16.66
CA TYR A 519 20.05 -6.76 -15.32
C TYR A 519 18.67 -6.17 -15.21
N GLY A 520 17.84 -6.77 -14.37
CA GLY A 520 16.53 -6.26 -14.02
C GLY A 520 16.26 -6.38 -12.54
N ILE A 521 15.38 -5.53 -12.03
CA ILE A 521 15.06 -5.48 -10.60
C ILE A 521 13.55 -5.49 -10.44
N ARG A 522 13.07 -6.32 -9.51
CA ARG A 522 11.69 -6.27 -9.02
C ARG A 522 11.71 -6.14 -7.50
N ALA A 523 11.05 -5.11 -6.98
CA ALA A 523 10.83 -4.95 -5.56
C ALA A 523 9.71 -5.89 -5.10
N LEU A 524 9.88 -6.54 -3.95
CA LEU A 524 8.85 -7.32 -3.27
C LEU A 524 8.23 -6.46 -2.18
N SER A 525 6.91 -6.32 -2.17
CA SER A 525 6.20 -5.58 -1.12
C SER A 525 6.10 -6.36 0.19
N TYR A 526 5.62 -5.69 1.24
CA TYR A 526 5.36 -6.34 2.54
C TYR A 526 4.32 -7.46 2.50
N THR A 527 3.48 -7.49 1.46
CA THR A 527 2.45 -8.54 1.22
C THR A 527 2.95 -9.64 0.28
N ASN A 528 4.26 -9.67 0.00
CA ASN A 528 4.93 -10.62 -0.88
C ASN A 528 4.45 -10.59 -2.34
N HIS A 529 3.99 -9.43 -2.81
CA HIS A 529 3.69 -9.21 -4.21
C HIS A 529 4.86 -8.50 -4.89
N LEU A 530 5.28 -9.02 -6.06
CA LEU A 530 6.32 -8.40 -6.86
C LEU A 530 5.77 -7.16 -7.58
N GLY A 531 6.52 -6.07 -7.51
CA GLY A 531 6.24 -4.82 -8.22
C GLY A 531 6.55 -4.89 -9.72
N SER A 532 6.46 -3.72 -10.35
CA SER A 532 6.68 -3.53 -11.79
C SER A 532 8.13 -3.85 -12.20
N THR A 533 8.29 -4.33 -13.43
CA THR A 533 9.58 -4.72 -14.02
C THR A 533 10.44 -3.51 -14.40
N THR A 534 11.75 -3.56 -14.13
CA THR A 534 12.72 -2.55 -14.56
C THR A 534 14.03 -3.19 -15.04
N VAL A 535 14.74 -2.53 -15.96
CA VAL A 535 15.98 -3.05 -16.57
C VAL A 535 17.11 -2.00 -16.62
N THR A 536 18.36 -2.44 -16.50
CA THR A 536 19.55 -1.65 -16.85
C THR A 536 19.56 -1.30 -18.34
N ASN A 537 20.16 -0.16 -18.69
CA ASN A 537 20.27 0.39 -20.05
C ASN A 537 19.03 1.12 -20.58
N ASP A 538 18.18 1.62 -19.68
CA ASP A 538 17.07 2.45 -20.10
C ASP A 538 17.59 3.79 -20.62
N ILE A 539 17.15 4.14 -21.83
CA ILE A 539 17.29 5.49 -22.35
C ILE A 539 16.56 6.42 -21.39
N SER A 540 17.19 7.50 -20.94
CA SER A 540 16.60 8.36 -19.91
C SER A 540 16.39 9.77 -20.43
N MET A 541 15.29 10.38 -20.03
CA MET A 541 15.11 11.81 -20.22
C MET A 541 16.03 12.56 -19.24
N ILE A 542 16.84 13.49 -19.74
CA ILE A 542 17.67 14.36 -18.90
C ILE A 542 16.83 15.55 -18.46
N GLU A 543 16.85 15.87 -17.17
CA GLU A 543 16.23 17.10 -16.70
C GLU A 543 17.01 18.32 -17.22
N GLY A 544 16.40 19.04 -18.16
CA GLY A 544 16.95 20.25 -18.74
C GLY A 544 15.96 20.83 -19.74
N ALA A 545 15.72 22.13 -19.67
CA ALA A 545 14.84 22.82 -20.60
C ALA A 545 15.44 24.18 -20.96
N SER A 546 15.58 24.42 -22.26
CA SER A 546 15.98 25.73 -22.77
C SER A 546 15.05 26.14 -23.90
N ILE A 547 14.82 27.45 -24.02
CA ILE A 547 14.17 28.06 -25.17
C ILE A 547 15.29 28.49 -26.13
N ARG A 548 15.29 27.97 -27.36
CA ARG A 548 16.28 28.34 -28.39
C ARG A 548 15.62 28.74 -29.70
N LEU A 549 16.38 29.51 -30.49
CA LEU A 549 16.12 29.77 -31.91
C LEU A 549 16.58 28.55 -32.72
N ALA A 550 15.78 28.12 -33.70
CA ALA A 550 16.29 27.27 -34.78
C ALA A 550 17.38 28.05 -35.53
N THR A 551 18.49 27.41 -35.89
CA THR A 551 19.66 28.08 -36.49
C THR A 551 19.39 28.79 -37.82
N GLU A 552 18.19 28.70 -38.40
CA GLU A 552 17.86 29.34 -39.69
C GLU A 552 16.47 30.00 -39.78
N SER A 553 15.71 30.14 -38.69
CA SER A 553 14.47 30.94 -38.70
C SER A 553 14.08 31.40 -37.31
N SER A 554 13.46 32.57 -37.21
CA SER A 554 13.08 33.32 -36.00
C SER A 554 12.00 32.65 -35.13
N GLY A 555 11.90 31.32 -35.13
CA GLY A 555 10.91 30.55 -34.37
C GLY A 555 11.35 30.23 -32.94
N GLN A 556 10.43 30.42 -31.98
CA GLN A 556 10.56 29.99 -30.59
C GLN A 556 10.45 28.47 -30.48
N GLY A 557 11.23 27.80 -29.61
CA GLY A 557 11.08 26.37 -29.41
C GLY A 557 11.52 25.80 -28.06
N LEU A 558 10.82 24.74 -27.64
CA LEU A 558 11.01 24.00 -26.39
C LEU A 558 11.96 22.83 -26.62
N ARG A 559 13.17 22.88 -26.04
CA ARG A 559 14.18 21.81 -26.19
C ARG A 559 14.01 20.73 -25.13
N PHE A 560 14.15 19.46 -25.52
CA PHE A 560 14.20 18.27 -24.67
C PHE A 560 15.51 17.51 -24.88
N TYR A 561 16.01 16.88 -23.83
CA TYR A 561 17.27 16.15 -23.84
C TYR A 561 17.03 14.72 -23.36
N ALA A 562 17.81 13.81 -23.92
CA ALA A 562 17.91 12.44 -23.45
C ALA A 562 19.36 12.00 -23.50
N ASN A 563 19.69 11.04 -22.65
CA ASN A 563 20.96 10.35 -22.70
C ASN A 563 20.71 8.92 -23.14
N LYS A 564 21.57 8.42 -24.02
CA LYS A 564 21.60 7.02 -24.41
C LYS A 564 22.92 6.42 -23.92
N PRO A 565 22.89 5.23 -23.28
CA PRO A 565 24.12 4.57 -22.86
C PRO A 565 25.07 4.31 -24.05
N GLN A 566 26.36 4.59 -23.88
CA GLN A 566 27.39 4.38 -24.92
C GLN A 566 27.48 2.90 -25.38
N SER A 567 27.05 1.96 -24.54
CA SER A 567 27.05 0.52 -24.81
C SER A 567 25.98 0.08 -25.84
N VAL A 568 25.02 0.93 -26.18
CA VAL A 568 23.90 0.56 -27.05
C VAL A 568 24.23 0.85 -28.52
N LEU A 569 24.50 -0.22 -29.29
CA LEU A 569 24.47 -0.19 -30.76
C LEU A 569 23.00 -0.20 -31.21
N SER A 570 22.47 0.93 -31.68
CA SER A 570 21.07 1.06 -32.13
C SER A 570 21.01 1.38 -33.61
N ASP A 571 20.01 0.87 -34.33
CA ASP A 571 19.72 1.24 -35.73
C ASP A 571 19.27 2.70 -35.85
N THR A 572 18.40 3.18 -34.93
CA THR A 572 17.90 4.57 -34.87
C THR A 572 17.64 4.98 -33.43
N HIS A 573 17.54 6.28 -33.13
CA HIS A 573 17.14 6.80 -31.82
C HIS A 573 16.47 8.17 -31.96
N GLY A 574 15.77 8.62 -30.93
CA GLY A 574 15.03 9.88 -30.99
C GLY A 574 13.98 10.05 -29.89
N PHE A 575 12.87 10.70 -30.21
CA PHE A 575 11.81 11.03 -29.25
C PHE A 575 10.40 10.72 -29.77
N TYR A 576 9.50 10.35 -28.85
CA TYR A 576 8.05 10.42 -29.03
C TYR A 576 7.52 11.67 -28.33
N ILE A 577 6.79 12.51 -29.06
CA ILE A 577 6.22 13.76 -28.57
C ILE A 577 4.70 13.63 -28.51
N VAL A 578 4.16 13.75 -27.30
CA VAL A 578 2.73 13.65 -27.01
C VAL A 578 2.22 15.00 -26.51
N TYR A 579 1.19 15.53 -27.16
CA TYR A 579 0.52 16.75 -26.70
C TYR A 579 -0.45 16.41 -25.57
N GLY A 580 -0.25 17.05 -24.41
CA GLY A 580 -0.90 16.68 -23.15
C GLY A 580 -0.02 15.76 -22.31
N GLU A 581 -0.46 15.51 -21.09
CA GLU A 581 0.16 14.53 -20.19
C GLU A 581 -0.24 13.11 -20.62
N THR A 582 0.68 12.16 -20.51
CA THR A 582 0.43 10.75 -20.85
C THR A 582 1.33 9.85 -20.00
N THR A 583 0.88 8.62 -19.77
CA THR A 583 1.72 7.57 -19.18
C THR A 583 2.52 6.83 -20.25
N ARG A 584 3.56 6.10 -19.82
CA ARG A 584 4.37 5.25 -20.70
C ARG A 584 3.53 4.11 -21.30
N GLN A 585 2.61 3.56 -20.50
CA GLN A 585 1.75 2.47 -20.94
C GLN A 585 0.79 2.93 -22.03
N ASP A 586 0.13 4.08 -21.87
CA ASP A 586 -0.79 4.62 -22.89
C ASP A 586 -0.06 4.85 -24.22
N LEU A 587 1.18 5.32 -24.17
CA LEU A 587 2.01 5.49 -25.36
C LEU A 587 2.41 4.15 -25.99
N LEU A 588 2.82 3.16 -25.19
CA LEU A 588 3.15 1.81 -25.68
C LEU A 588 1.93 1.14 -26.32
N ASP A 589 0.76 1.24 -25.70
CA ASP A 589 -0.49 0.69 -26.23
C ASP A 589 -0.84 1.34 -27.56
N ALA A 590 -0.68 2.66 -27.69
CA ALA A 590 -0.91 3.38 -28.94
C ALA A 590 0.12 3.06 -30.03
N ILE A 591 1.38 2.78 -29.65
CA ILE A 591 2.43 2.34 -30.58
C ILE A 591 2.13 0.94 -31.11
N ASN A 592 1.67 0.04 -30.24
CA ASN A 592 1.35 -1.34 -30.60
C ASN A 592 0.01 -1.46 -31.34
N ASN A 593 -0.91 -0.50 -31.13
CA ASN A 593 -2.23 -0.48 -31.73
C ASN A 593 -2.51 0.84 -32.49
N PRO A 594 -1.79 1.12 -33.59
CA PRO A 594 -1.99 2.36 -34.34
C PRO A 594 -3.35 2.38 -35.04
N ILE A 595 -4.01 3.54 -35.02
CA ILE A 595 -5.28 3.77 -35.71
C ILE A 595 -4.97 4.39 -37.07
N ASN A 596 -5.37 3.74 -38.18
CA ASN A 596 -5.08 4.20 -39.55
C ASN A 596 -3.59 4.49 -39.81
N ASN A 597 -2.69 3.64 -39.29
CA ASN A 597 -1.23 3.83 -39.33
C ASN A 597 -0.72 5.09 -38.59
N GLU A 598 -1.51 5.68 -37.71
CA GLU A 598 -1.09 6.78 -36.85
C GLU A 598 -1.15 6.38 -35.37
N ILE A 599 -0.17 6.83 -34.60
CA ILE A 599 -0.14 6.68 -33.14
C ILE A 599 -0.94 7.85 -32.56
N ILE A 600 -2.05 7.54 -31.88
CA ILE A 600 -2.97 8.55 -31.34
C ILE A 600 -3.03 8.41 -29.81
N VAL A 601 -2.76 9.50 -29.11
CA VAL A 601 -2.88 9.61 -27.64
C VAL A 601 -3.54 10.96 -27.34
N ASN A 602 -4.43 11.02 -26.34
CA ASN A 602 -5.19 12.24 -26.01
C ASN A 602 -5.96 12.84 -27.21
N GLN A 603 -6.46 11.98 -28.11
CA GLN A 603 -7.13 12.36 -29.36
C GLN A 603 -6.26 13.20 -30.31
N LYS A 604 -4.94 13.20 -30.09
CA LYS A 604 -3.96 13.92 -30.90
C LYS A 604 -2.93 12.94 -31.45
N LYS A 605 -2.36 13.29 -32.60
CA LYS A 605 -1.26 12.54 -33.20
C LYS A 605 0.00 12.65 -32.35
N VAL A 606 0.64 11.51 -32.11
CA VAL A 606 1.98 11.42 -31.52
C VAL A 606 3.01 11.60 -32.63
N PHE A 607 4.02 12.45 -32.39
CA PHE A 607 5.10 12.67 -33.33
C PHE A 607 6.32 11.84 -32.92
N LYS A 608 6.72 10.90 -33.78
CA LYS A 608 8.00 10.19 -33.66
C LYS A 608 9.07 10.96 -34.42
N VAL A 609 10.11 11.41 -33.72
CA VAL A 609 11.20 12.21 -34.28
C VAL A 609 12.51 11.46 -34.11
N GLU A 610 13.15 11.09 -35.20
CA GLU A 610 14.49 10.50 -35.20
C GLU A 610 15.55 11.60 -35.08
N VAL A 611 16.58 11.37 -34.28
CA VAL A 611 17.71 12.28 -34.11
C VAL A 611 18.96 11.58 -34.65
N PRO A 612 19.64 12.14 -35.67
CA PRO A 612 20.75 11.45 -36.32
C PRO A 612 22.08 11.53 -35.55
N ASP A 613 22.28 12.59 -34.75
CA ASP A 613 23.55 12.87 -34.07
C ASP A 613 23.45 12.72 -32.54
N VAL A 614 24.49 12.14 -31.95
CA VAL A 614 24.67 12.01 -30.49
C VAL A 614 26.00 12.64 -30.10
N GLU A 615 26.00 13.40 -29.01
CA GLU A 615 27.21 13.95 -28.39
C GLU A 615 28.11 12.81 -27.87
N VAL A 616 29.40 13.12 -27.62
CA VAL A 616 30.37 12.12 -27.15
C VAL A 616 29.93 11.42 -25.85
N ASP A 617 29.18 12.10 -25.00
CA ASP A 617 28.67 11.59 -23.72
C ASP A 617 27.34 10.81 -23.84
N GLY A 618 26.84 10.57 -25.07
CA GLY A 618 25.57 9.89 -25.29
C GLY A 618 24.34 10.81 -25.28
N THR A 619 24.52 12.12 -25.10
CA THR A 619 23.42 13.09 -25.05
C THR A 619 22.93 13.46 -26.45
N TYR A 620 21.62 13.58 -26.61
CA TYR A 620 20.99 14.10 -27.82
C TYR A 620 19.71 14.86 -27.46
N SER A 621 19.16 15.64 -28.41
CA SER A 621 18.07 16.56 -28.09
C SER A 621 17.13 16.82 -29.26
N VAL A 622 15.87 17.17 -28.95
CA VAL A 622 14.88 17.65 -29.91
C VAL A 622 14.38 19.03 -29.51
N VAL A 623 14.07 19.89 -30.49
CA VAL A 623 13.46 21.20 -30.25
C VAL A 623 12.09 21.26 -30.92
N ILE A 624 11.04 21.51 -30.13
CA ILE A 624 9.68 21.67 -30.63
C ILE A 624 9.46 23.16 -30.92
N THR A 625 9.31 23.53 -32.19
CA THR A 625 9.08 24.93 -32.61
C THR A 625 7.63 25.16 -33.05
N GLY A 626 7.24 26.44 -33.17
CA GLY A 626 5.94 26.81 -33.75
C GLY A 626 4.72 26.58 -32.84
N ILE A 627 4.94 26.52 -31.52
CA ILE A 627 3.86 26.42 -30.54
C ILE A 627 3.07 27.76 -30.55
N PRO A 628 1.74 27.77 -30.83
CA PRO A 628 0.94 28.99 -30.79
C PRO A 628 0.76 29.49 -29.35
N SER A 629 0.43 30.77 -29.16
CA SER A 629 0.29 31.37 -27.80
C SER A 629 -0.70 30.64 -26.91
N ILE A 630 -1.82 30.15 -27.46
CA ILE A 630 -2.80 29.30 -26.75
C ILE A 630 -2.22 27.95 -26.26
N GLY A 631 -1.10 27.51 -26.83
CA GLY A 631 -0.38 26.30 -26.45
C GLY A 631 0.72 26.53 -25.41
N TYR A 632 1.05 27.77 -25.05
CA TYR A 632 2.16 28.07 -24.13
C TYR A 632 1.97 27.46 -22.74
N THR A 633 0.73 27.32 -22.29
CA THR A 633 0.36 26.72 -21.00
C THR A 633 0.11 25.20 -21.07
N GLN A 634 0.03 24.62 -22.28
CA GLN A 634 -0.27 23.20 -22.45
C GLN A 634 0.96 22.34 -22.18
N LYS A 635 0.78 21.29 -21.39
CA LYS A 635 1.81 20.29 -21.13
C LYS A 635 2.10 19.46 -22.38
N ILE A 636 3.37 19.14 -22.59
CA ILE A 636 3.84 18.22 -23.60
C ILE A 636 4.65 17.13 -22.89
N SER A 637 4.25 15.88 -23.07
CA SER A 637 5.01 14.71 -22.62
C SER A 637 5.95 14.25 -23.71
N VAL A 638 7.25 14.16 -23.39
CA VAL A 638 8.28 13.67 -24.31
C VAL A 638 8.97 12.45 -23.72
N TYR A 639 8.99 11.37 -24.50
CA TYR A 639 9.72 10.14 -24.20
C TYR A 639 10.88 9.96 -25.17
N ALA A 640 12.00 9.45 -24.68
CA ALA A 640 13.14 9.08 -25.51
C ALA A 640 12.95 7.67 -26.06
N TYR A 641 13.47 7.37 -27.25
CA TYR A 641 13.49 6.01 -27.80
C TYR A 641 14.82 5.67 -28.49
N TYR A 642 15.12 4.37 -28.56
CA TYR A 642 16.07 3.82 -29.52
C TYR A 642 15.53 2.54 -30.15
N THR A 643 16.04 2.15 -31.31
CA THR A 643 15.73 0.87 -31.95
C THR A 643 16.96 0.00 -32.06
N ASN A 644 16.88 -1.28 -31.70
CA ASN A 644 17.96 -2.24 -31.90
C ASN A 644 17.37 -3.51 -32.47
N ASN A 645 17.90 -4.01 -33.59
CA ASN A 645 17.41 -5.18 -34.31
C ASN A 645 15.88 -5.10 -34.59
N GLN A 646 15.43 -3.96 -35.10
CA GLN A 646 14.01 -3.67 -35.41
C GLN A 646 13.06 -3.55 -34.19
N GLN A 647 13.52 -3.76 -32.96
CA GLN A 647 12.73 -3.55 -31.74
C GLN A 647 12.90 -2.13 -31.20
N THR A 648 11.81 -1.46 -30.80
CA THR A 648 11.84 -0.11 -30.22
C THR A 648 11.79 -0.16 -28.69
N TYR A 649 12.70 0.56 -28.05
CA TYR A 649 12.79 0.76 -26.59
C TYR A 649 12.48 2.22 -26.26
N ILE A 650 11.72 2.46 -25.19
CA ILE A 650 11.25 3.80 -24.79
C ILE A 650 11.58 4.03 -23.32
N SER A 651 12.02 5.24 -22.97
CA SER A 651 12.37 5.64 -21.61
C SER A 651 11.29 5.32 -20.59
N SER A 652 11.70 4.87 -19.40
CA SER A 652 10.80 4.67 -18.25
C SER A 652 10.12 5.98 -17.81
N ASN A 653 10.84 7.10 -17.87
CA ASN A 653 10.32 8.42 -17.53
C ASN A 653 10.02 9.29 -18.76
N ALA A 654 9.04 10.19 -18.62
CA ALA A 654 8.83 11.30 -19.55
C ALA A 654 9.44 12.58 -18.99
N SER A 655 9.78 13.51 -19.89
CA SER A 655 9.88 14.91 -19.51
C SER A 655 8.57 15.61 -19.88
N ILE A 656 7.87 16.13 -18.86
CA ILE A 656 6.53 16.72 -19.01
C ILE A 656 6.58 18.19 -18.60
N ARG A 657 6.35 19.09 -19.54
CA ARG A 657 6.37 20.55 -19.29
C ARG A 657 5.66 21.35 -20.36
N SER A 658 5.30 22.58 -20.02
CA SER A 658 4.82 23.58 -20.98
C SER A 658 5.93 24.57 -21.36
N LEU A 659 5.73 25.33 -22.43
CA LEU A 659 6.67 26.38 -22.84
C LEU A 659 6.75 27.49 -21.77
N LEU A 660 5.62 27.80 -21.14
CA LEU A 660 5.52 28.79 -20.08
C LEU A 660 6.35 28.43 -18.84
N GLU A 661 6.24 27.18 -18.37
CA GLU A 661 6.98 26.72 -17.19
C GLU A 661 8.49 26.87 -17.37
N VAL A 662 8.96 26.62 -18.59
CA VAL A 662 10.37 26.81 -18.93
C VAL A 662 10.74 28.28 -19.00
N ALA A 663 9.90 29.13 -19.60
CA ALA A 663 10.14 30.58 -19.64
C ALA A 663 10.23 31.18 -18.22
N VAL A 664 9.30 30.82 -17.33
CA VAL A 664 9.29 31.26 -15.92
C VAL A 664 10.52 30.76 -15.18
N ARG A 665 10.88 29.48 -15.32
CA ARG A 665 12.08 28.91 -14.70
C ARG A 665 13.35 29.62 -15.18
N MET A 666 13.46 29.91 -16.48
CA MET A 666 14.60 30.62 -17.06
C MET A 666 14.73 32.05 -16.52
N GLU A 667 13.64 32.82 -16.48
CA GLU A 667 13.68 34.19 -15.92
C GLU A 667 14.01 34.20 -14.43
N ASN A 668 13.50 33.23 -13.66
CA ASN A 668 13.75 33.16 -12.21
C ASN A 668 15.18 32.74 -11.84
N LEU A 669 15.86 32.02 -12.73
CA LEU A 669 17.25 31.61 -12.56
C LEU A 669 18.25 32.63 -13.14
N ASP A 670 17.79 33.84 -13.50
CA ASP A 670 18.58 34.85 -14.22
C ASP A 670 19.17 34.35 -15.56
N GLN A 671 18.55 33.33 -16.16
CA GLN A 671 18.90 32.74 -17.46
C GLN A 671 17.96 33.20 -18.59
N GLY A 672 17.18 34.25 -18.34
CA GLY A 672 16.18 34.79 -19.24
C GLY A 672 16.75 35.29 -20.56
N VAL A 673 16.05 35.01 -21.65
CA VAL A 673 16.31 35.52 -23.00
C VAL A 673 15.11 36.36 -23.47
N THR A 674 15.22 37.10 -24.57
CA THR A 674 14.10 37.91 -25.09
C THR A 674 12.83 37.07 -25.27
N GLN A 675 12.97 35.84 -25.75
CA GLN A 675 11.86 34.94 -26.01
C GLN A 675 11.13 34.49 -24.74
N SER A 676 11.84 34.19 -23.64
CA SER A 676 11.17 33.84 -22.38
C SER A 676 10.37 35.02 -21.84
N LYS A 677 10.87 36.25 -22.01
CA LYS A 677 10.12 37.48 -21.66
C LYS A 677 8.89 37.67 -22.53
N ASP A 678 9.00 37.46 -23.84
CA ASP A 678 7.88 37.57 -24.76
C ASP A 678 6.77 36.57 -24.42
N ILE A 679 7.13 35.31 -24.12
CA ILE A 679 6.19 34.28 -23.69
C ILE A 679 5.49 34.66 -22.37
N ILE A 680 6.25 35.16 -21.39
CA ILE A 680 5.68 35.60 -20.12
C ILE A 680 4.75 36.80 -20.30
N ASN A 681 5.14 37.78 -21.11
CA ASN A 681 4.30 38.95 -21.38
C ASN A 681 3.01 38.55 -22.12
N GLU A 682 3.11 37.72 -23.15
CA GLU A 682 1.96 37.24 -23.92
C GLU A 682 0.95 36.51 -23.01
N VAL A 683 1.42 35.60 -22.14
CA VAL A 683 0.55 34.89 -21.20
C VAL A 683 0.00 35.82 -20.12
N LYS A 684 0.81 36.73 -19.60
CA LYS A 684 0.40 37.72 -18.59
C LYS A 684 -0.71 38.63 -19.12
N ASP A 685 -0.58 39.10 -20.36
CA ASP A 685 -1.50 40.04 -20.98
C ASP A 685 -2.79 39.35 -21.47
N SER A 686 -2.72 38.06 -21.82
CA SER A 686 -3.89 37.30 -22.30
C SER A 686 -4.68 36.56 -21.20
N THR A 687 -4.03 36.04 -20.15
CA THR A 687 -4.65 35.07 -19.21
C THR A 687 -4.23 35.18 -17.73
N LYS A 688 -3.40 36.17 -17.34
CA LYS A 688 -2.94 36.43 -15.94
C LYS A 688 -2.49 35.22 -15.09
N HIS A 689 -2.01 34.15 -15.72
CA HIS A 689 -1.42 33.00 -15.03
C HIS A 689 -0.11 33.30 -14.31
N ILE A 690 0.55 34.42 -14.59
CA ILE A 690 1.91 34.70 -14.13
C ILE A 690 1.91 36.01 -13.37
N VAL A 691 2.33 35.95 -12.12
CA VAL A 691 2.57 37.12 -11.27
C VAL A 691 4.02 37.17 -10.84
N ARG A 692 4.44 38.25 -10.17
CA ARG A 692 5.69 38.26 -9.43
C ARG A 692 5.41 38.03 -7.95
N ASN A 693 6.14 37.12 -7.32
CA ASN A 693 6.06 36.87 -5.88
C ASN A 693 6.84 37.92 -5.08
N ALA A 694 6.85 37.77 -3.76
CA ALA A 694 7.53 38.70 -2.83
C ALA A 694 9.04 38.84 -3.06
N PHE A 695 9.67 37.90 -3.77
CA PHE A 695 11.09 37.90 -4.13
C PHE A 695 11.35 38.42 -5.55
N ASN A 696 10.33 39.04 -6.18
CA ASN A 696 10.37 39.51 -7.56
C ASN A 696 10.58 38.39 -8.60
N ALA A 697 10.40 37.12 -8.22
CA ALA A 697 10.42 35.97 -9.12
C ALA A 697 9.03 35.75 -9.73
N TYR A 698 8.97 35.34 -11.00
CA TYR A 698 7.74 34.96 -11.67
C TYR A 698 7.14 33.68 -11.05
N GLU A 699 5.83 33.66 -10.83
CA GLU A 699 5.10 32.53 -10.26
C GLU A 699 3.88 32.21 -11.11
N ILE A 700 3.66 30.92 -11.40
CA ILE A 700 2.48 30.44 -12.13
C ILE A 700 1.36 30.20 -11.12
N THR A 701 0.31 31.02 -11.16
CA THR A 701 -0.74 31.10 -10.11
C THR A 701 -2.07 30.45 -10.50
N GLY A 702 -2.11 29.69 -11.60
CA GLY A 702 -3.32 29.00 -12.09
C GLY A 702 -4.07 29.74 -13.19
N ILE A 703 -5.09 29.08 -13.80
CA ILE A 703 -5.88 29.60 -14.94
C ILE A 703 -6.92 30.62 -14.48
N PHE A 704 -6.88 31.83 -15.04
CA PHE A 704 -8.01 32.78 -15.03
C PHE A 704 -8.56 32.90 -16.45
N GLU A 705 -9.82 32.52 -16.64
CA GLU A 705 -10.49 32.66 -17.93
C GLU A 705 -10.92 34.11 -18.14
N THR A 706 -10.44 34.74 -19.22
CA THR A 706 -10.79 36.11 -19.64
C THR A 706 -11.70 36.09 -20.88
N ASN A 707 -11.79 34.95 -21.57
CA ASN A 707 -12.63 34.80 -22.75
C ASN A 707 -14.10 34.77 -22.36
N HIS A 708 -14.83 35.82 -22.72
CA HIS A 708 -16.25 35.96 -22.41
C HIS A 708 -17.11 34.79 -22.90
N ASN A 709 -16.71 34.05 -23.95
CA ASN A 709 -17.43 32.86 -24.42
C ASN A 709 -17.26 31.66 -23.49
N LEU A 710 -16.06 31.48 -22.91
CA LEU A 710 -15.79 30.40 -21.95
C LEU A 710 -16.39 30.74 -20.59
N ILE A 711 -16.31 32.01 -20.17
CA ILE A 711 -17.01 32.52 -18.99
C ILE A 711 -18.53 32.33 -19.15
N LYS A 712 -19.10 32.61 -20.34
CA LYS A 712 -20.51 32.37 -20.64
C LYS A 712 -20.91 30.91 -20.43
N ALA A 713 -20.13 29.96 -20.98
CA ALA A 713 -20.43 28.54 -20.86
C ALA A 713 -20.49 28.09 -19.39
N GLU A 714 -19.54 28.56 -18.57
CA GLU A 714 -19.51 28.28 -17.14
C GLU A 714 -20.67 28.95 -16.39
N PHE A 715 -21.03 30.20 -16.73
CA PHE A 715 -22.19 30.87 -16.12
C PHE A 715 -23.48 30.09 -16.39
N ILE A 716 -23.69 29.65 -17.63
CA ILE A 716 -24.86 28.86 -18.02
C ILE A 716 -24.90 27.54 -17.25
N LYS A 717 -23.76 26.85 -17.14
CA LYS A 717 -23.64 25.60 -16.38
C LYS A 717 -24.00 25.77 -14.91
N ASP A 718 -23.48 26.82 -14.27
CA ASP A 718 -23.77 27.10 -12.86
C ASP A 718 -25.22 27.53 -12.64
N TRP A 719 -25.75 28.37 -13.54
CA TRP A 719 -27.14 28.78 -13.52
C TRP A 719 -28.09 27.58 -13.67
N ASN A 720 -27.79 26.69 -14.62
CA ASN A 720 -28.47 25.42 -14.82
C ASN A 720 -28.43 24.55 -13.58
N THR A 721 -27.28 24.44 -12.94
CA THR A 721 -27.09 23.63 -11.74
C THR A 721 -27.94 24.18 -10.58
N LEU A 722 -27.87 25.49 -10.32
CA LEU A 722 -28.58 26.10 -9.20
C LEU A 722 -30.11 26.07 -9.38
N PHE A 723 -30.59 26.33 -10.60
CA PHE A 723 -32.03 26.48 -10.86
C PHE A 723 -32.65 25.30 -11.62
N GLN A 724 -31.90 24.22 -11.80
CA GLN A 724 -32.30 23.00 -12.49
C GLN A 724 -32.84 23.26 -13.90
N THR A 725 -32.11 24.07 -14.67
CA THR A 725 -32.38 24.32 -16.10
C THR A 725 -31.39 23.57 -16.99
N ASN A 726 -31.66 23.50 -18.29
CA ASN A 726 -30.82 22.79 -19.28
C ASN A 726 -30.46 23.68 -20.46
N TRP A 727 -30.17 24.96 -20.21
CA TRP A 727 -29.81 25.90 -21.27
C TRP A 727 -28.41 25.59 -21.80
N THR A 728 -28.26 25.62 -23.13
CA THR A 728 -26.94 25.57 -23.78
C THR A 728 -26.49 26.96 -24.26
N GLU A 729 -27.46 27.87 -24.44
CA GLU A 729 -27.28 29.28 -24.79
C GLU A 729 -28.37 30.09 -24.07
N LEU A 730 -28.15 31.40 -23.86
CA LEU A 730 -29.14 32.33 -23.33
C LEU A 730 -29.84 33.07 -24.47
N ASN A 731 -31.15 33.24 -24.34
CA ASN A 731 -31.90 34.28 -25.04
C ASN A 731 -32.13 35.44 -24.06
N ALA A 732 -31.93 36.69 -24.50
CA ALA A 732 -31.98 37.85 -23.61
C ALA A 732 -33.32 38.00 -22.87
N GLN A 733 -34.44 37.81 -23.58
CA GLN A 733 -35.78 37.93 -22.99
C GLN A 733 -36.11 36.75 -22.08
N ASP A 734 -35.73 35.53 -22.47
CA ASP A 734 -35.95 34.34 -21.65
C ASP A 734 -35.10 34.37 -20.38
N PHE A 735 -33.85 34.84 -20.48
CA PHE A 735 -32.98 35.05 -19.34
C PHE A 735 -33.57 36.06 -18.38
N TYR A 736 -34.07 37.21 -18.88
CA TYR A 736 -34.79 38.18 -18.06
C TYR A 736 -36.01 37.57 -17.36
N ASN A 737 -36.91 36.93 -18.11
CA ASN A 737 -38.13 36.34 -17.58
C ASN A 737 -37.81 35.31 -16.47
N HIS A 738 -36.73 34.56 -16.64
CA HIS A 738 -36.30 33.55 -15.66
C HIS A 738 -35.58 34.17 -14.45
N ALA A 739 -34.74 35.18 -14.66
CA ALA A 739 -33.94 35.82 -13.62
C ALA A 739 -34.80 36.57 -12.59
N ILE A 740 -35.97 37.06 -12.99
CA ILE A 740 -36.91 37.76 -12.08
C ILE A 740 -37.83 36.82 -11.31
N VAL A 741 -37.85 35.51 -11.59
CA VAL A 741 -38.70 34.54 -10.89
C VAL A 741 -38.41 34.58 -9.38
N GLY A 742 -39.46 34.59 -8.57
CA GLY A 742 -39.35 34.63 -7.10
C GLY A 742 -39.16 36.02 -6.49
N LYS A 743 -39.02 37.07 -7.32
CA LYS A 743 -38.90 38.46 -6.86
C LYS A 743 -40.09 38.85 -5.97
N LEU A 744 -39.80 39.44 -4.82
CA LEU A 744 -40.81 39.97 -3.90
C LEU A 744 -41.58 41.16 -4.52
N SER A 745 -42.81 41.37 -4.05
CA SER A 745 -43.66 42.49 -4.46
C SER A 745 -43.08 43.83 -4.00
N GLY A 746 -43.09 44.84 -4.88
CA GLY A 746 -42.50 46.17 -4.64
C GLY A 746 -41.61 46.58 -5.81
N ALA A 747 -41.65 47.84 -6.21
CA ALA A 747 -40.81 48.36 -7.30
C ALA A 747 -39.36 48.59 -6.84
N GLU A 748 -39.17 48.78 -5.54
CA GLU A 748 -37.95 49.16 -4.84
C GLU A 748 -37.05 47.98 -4.43
N THR A 749 -37.44 46.73 -4.72
CA THR A 749 -36.69 45.54 -4.29
C THR A 749 -36.46 44.53 -5.42
N LEU A 750 -35.28 43.90 -5.42
CA LEU A 750 -34.92 42.71 -6.21
C LEU A 750 -34.83 41.45 -5.35
N ALA A 751 -35.09 41.55 -4.04
CA ALA A 751 -35.04 40.44 -3.11
C ALA A 751 -35.94 39.29 -3.58
N GLY A 752 -35.51 38.06 -3.33
CA GLY A 752 -36.20 36.84 -3.72
C GLY A 752 -36.08 36.44 -5.20
N SER A 753 -35.64 37.35 -6.09
CA SER A 753 -35.42 37.01 -7.51
C SER A 753 -34.32 35.96 -7.67
N ARG A 754 -34.41 35.11 -8.69
CA ARG A 754 -33.32 34.16 -9.02
C ARG A 754 -32.00 34.85 -9.28
N LEU A 755 -32.01 36.05 -9.86
CA LEU A 755 -30.80 36.87 -9.99
C LEU A 755 -30.17 37.16 -8.62
N TYR A 756 -30.98 37.63 -7.67
CA TYR A 756 -30.55 37.88 -6.30
C TYR A 756 -30.05 36.60 -5.61
N GLN A 757 -30.76 35.48 -5.79
CA GLN A 757 -30.37 34.18 -5.24
C GLN A 757 -29.04 33.69 -5.81
N PHE A 758 -28.78 33.85 -7.11
CA PHE A 758 -27.55 33.39 -7.75
C PHE A 758 -26.32 34.12 -7.19
N PHE A 759 -26.38 35.45 -7.15
CA PHE A 759 -25.25 36.27 -6.68
C PHE A 759 -25.09 36.30 -5.15
N ASN A 760 -26.06 35.81 -4.39
CA ASN A 760 -25.97 35.65 -2.93
C ASN A 760 -25.94 34.17 -2.47
N HIS A 761 -25.82 33.22 -3.40
CA HIS A 761 -25.65 31.81 -3.05
C HIS A 761 -24.22 31.57 -2.55
N THR A 762 -24.06 30.87 -1.43
CA THR A 762 -22.77 30.65 -0.75
C THR A 762 -21.63 30.26 -1.69
N ASN A 763 -21.89 29.37 -2.66
CA ASN A 763 -20.86 28.89 -3.60
C ASN A 763 -20.71 29.78 -4.84
N TYR A 764 -21.79 30.37 -5.33
CA TYR A 764 -21.79 31.09 -6.61
C TYR A 764 -21.45 32.57 -6.44
N GLN A 765 -21.73 33.15 -5.28
CA GLN A 765 -21.24 34.48 -4.92
C GLN A 765 -19.70 34.53 -4.99
N LEU A 766 -19.01 33.53 -4.44
CA LEU A 766 -17.55 33.44 -4.48
C LEU A 766 -17.00 33.38 -5.92
N LYS A 767 -17.69 32.66 -6.81
CA LYS A 767 -17.28 32.49 -8.22
C LYS A 767 -17.66 33.68 -9.12
N TRP A 768 -18.80 34.33 -8.85
CA TRP A 768 -19.42 35.28 -9.80
C TRP A 768 -19.52 36.73 -9.31
N ALA A 769 -19.23 37.03 -8.04
CA ALA A 769 -19.33 38.41 -7.53
C ALA A 769 -18.48 39.41 -8.33
N TRP A 770 -17.32 38.98 -8.84
CA TRP A 770 -16.45 39.81 -9.66
C TRP A 770 -17.16 40.36 -10.91
N LEU A 771 -18.14 39.63 -11.48
CA LEU A 771 -18.86 40.07 -12.67
C LEU A 771 -19.71 41.31 -12.33
N LEU A 772 -20.28 41.36 -11.13
CA LEU A 772 -20.99 42.54 -10.64
C LEU A 772 -20.03 43.71 -10.40
N ASP A 773 -18.86 43.46 -9.81
CA ASP A 773 -17.82 44.49 -9.59
C ASP A 773 -17.30 45.06 -10.91
N TYR A 774 -17.07 44.19 -11.89
CA TYR A 774 -16.65 44.57 -13.23
C TYR A 774 -17.70 45.44 -13.91
N LEU A 775 -18.96 44.98 -14.00
CA LEU A 775 -20.04 45.74 -14.62
C LEU A 775 -20.27 47.08 -13.91
N LEU A 776 -20.14 47.12 -12.58
CA LEU A 776 -20.22 48.35 -11.79
C LEU A 776 -19.10 49.33 -12.15
N SER A 777 -17.88 48.84 -12.41
CA SER A 777 -16.73 49.67 -12.74
C SER A 777 -16.79 50.34 -14.12
N ILE A 778 -17.56 49.77 -15.04
CA ILE A 778 -17.69 50.25 -16.43
C ILE A 778 -19.07 50.83 -16.75
N ASP A 779 -20.01 50.84 -15.80
CA ASP A 779 -21.37 51.34 -16.04
C ASP A 779 -21.38 52.86 -16.23
N GLY A 780 -21.67 53.31 -17.45
CA GLY A 780 -21.91 54.71 -17.78
C GLY A 780 -23.38 55.16 -17.62
N THR A 781 -24.31 54.26 -17.24
CA THR A 781 -25.75 54.51 -17.30
C THR A 781 -26.42 54.76 -15.95
N VAL A 782 -25.70 54.61 -14.82
CA VAL A 782 -26.14 54.78 -13.42
C VAL A 782 -27.19 53.76 -12.95
N TRP A 783 -28.11 53.34 -13.83
CA TRP A 783 -29.21 52.44 -13.52
C TRP A 783 -28.76 50.99 -13.31
N THR A 784 -27.75 50.53 -14.04
CA THR A 784 -27.18 49.20 -13.83
C THR A 784 -26.45 49.16 -12.48
N SER A 785 -25.65 50.19 -12.16
CA SER A 785 -24.98 50.32 -10.86
C SER A 785 -25.96 50.24 -9.69
N ARG A 786 -27.10 50.95 -9.75
CA ARG A 786 -28.11 50.90 -8.68
C ARG A 786 -28.69 49.50 -8.43
N GLN A 787 -28.91 48.74 -9.50
CA GLN A 787 -29.40 47.38 -9.39
C GLN A 787 -28.32 46.42 -8.89
N ILE A 788 -27.06 46.63 -9.28
CA ILE A 788 -25.92 45.88 -8.72
C ILE A 788 -25.80 46.11 -7.21
N GLU A 789 -25.85 47.36 -6.75
CA GLU A 789 -25.80 47.68 -5.32
C GLU A 789 -26.97 47.04 -4.57
N ALA A 790 -28.17 47.05 -5.13
CA ALA A 790 -29.31 46.35 -4.54
C ALA A 790 -29.09 44.83 -4.44
N ILE A 791 -28.48 44.20 -5.46
CA ILE A 791 -28.14 42.76 -5.44
C ILE A 791 -27.07 42.45 -4.37
N LYS A 792 -26.12 43.35 -4.14
CA LYS A 792 -25.06 43.18 -3.12
C LYS A 792 -25.54 43.41 -1.68
N LEU A 793 -26.64 44.15 -1.50
CA LEU A 793 -27.27 44.40 -0.21
C LEU A 793 -28.40 43.39 0.03
N ASP A 794 -29.50 43.80 0.66
CA ASP A 794 -30.65 42.96 1.00
C ASP A 794 -31.69 42.84 -0.12
N GLY A 795 -31.33 43.24 -1.34
CA GLY A 795 -32.23 43.36 -2.48
C GLY A 795 -32.79 44.78 -2.63
N THR A 796 -32.47 45.72 -1.75
CA THR A 796 -32.85 47.14 -1.84
C THR A 796 -31.63 48.06 -1.89
N PHE A 797 -31.82 49.30 -2.33
CA PHE A 797 -30.78 50.33 -2.33
C PHE A 797 -31.34 51.66 -1.81
N GLU A 798 -30.82 52.15 -0.69
CA GLU A 798 -31.36 53.31 0.03
C GLU A 798 -31.52 54.53 -0.89
N SER A 799 -32.68 55.21 -0.77
CA SER A 799 -33.08 56.42 -1.52
C SER A 799 -33.66 56.23 -2.93
N TYR A 800 -33.89 54.99 -3.40
CA TYR A 800 -34.45 54.74 -4.73
C TYR A 800 -35.77 53.98 -4.72
N THR A 801 -36.79 54.57 -5.35
CA THR A 801 -38.17 54.06 -5.31
C THR A 801 -38.50 53.05 -6.43
N ASN A 802 -37.58 52.81 -7.38
CA ASN A 802 -37.81 51.86 -8.47
C ASN A 802 -36.49 51.26 -9.01
N LEU A 803 -36.39 49.93 -8.97
CA LEU A 803 -35.28 49.13 -9.48
C LEU A 803 -35.61 48.42 -10.80
N TYR A 804 -36.71 48.77 -11.48
CA TYR A 804 -37.12 48.29 -12.81
C TYR A 804 -37.00 46.76 -12.99
N SER A 805 -37.29 46.01 -11.93
CA SER A 805 -37.21 44.55 -11.91
C SER A 805 -35.86 43.99 -12.40
N GLY A 806 -34.76 44.72 -12.21
CA GLY A 806 -33.42 44.24 -12.57
C GLY A 806 -33.10 44.31 -14.06
N ASN A 807 -33.95 44.95 -14.88
CA ASN A 807 -33.82 44.93 -16.33
C ASN A 807 -32.46 45.45 -16.83
N HIS A 808 -32.04 46.63 -16.37
CA HIS A 808 -30.74 47.23 -16.72
C HIS A 808 -29.54 46.27 -16.49
N LEU A 809 -29.48 45.59 -15.35
CA LEU A 809 -28.42 44.65 -14.99
C LEU A 809 -28.51 43.34 -15.76
N ILE A 810 -29.70 42.73 -15.86
CA ILE A 810 -29.86 41.43 -16.52
C ILE A 810 -29.46 41.51 -18.00
N TYR A 811 -29.88 42.57 -18.69
CA TYR A 811 -29.48 42.80 -20.08
C TYR A 811 -28.00 43.18 -20.20
N SER A 812 -27.41 43.86 -19.22
CA SER A 812 -25.97 44.13 -19.20
C SER A 812 -25.12 42.86 -19.04
N ILE A 813 -25.56 41.90 -18.21
CA ILE A 813 -24.92 40.58 -18.07
C ILE A 813 -25.00 39.81 -19.40
N TYR A 814 -26.17 39.80 -20.04
CA TYR A 814 -26.33 39.20 -21.36
C TYR A 814 -25.39 39.84 -22.39
N ASN A 815 -25.35 41.17 -22.43
CA ASN A 815 -24.53 41.92 -23.38
C ASN A 815 -23.03 41.64 -23.21
N PHE A 816 -22.55 41.43 -21.97
CA PHE A 816 -21.18 41.01 -21.69
C PHE A 816 -20.86 39.64 -22.32
N PHE A 817 -21.73 38.65 -22.15
CA PHE A 817 -21.47 37.30 -22.65
C PHE A 817 -21.50 37.20 -24.17
N TYR A 818 -22.31 38.01 -24.85
CA TYR A 818 -22.53 37.93 -26.30
C TYR A 818 -21.89 39.06 -27.10
N GLU A 819 -21.06 39.91 -26.47
CA GLU A 819 -20.48 41.10 -27.12
C GLU A 819 -21.57 41.94 -27.84
N SER A 820 -22.68 42.19 -27.14
CA SER A 820 -23.91 42.74 -27.75
C SER A 820 -24.41 44.01 -27.07
N HIS A 821 -25.54 44.54 -27.56
CA HIS A 821 -26.23 45.71 -27.01
C HIS A 821 -27.75 45.56 -27.12
N VAL A 822 -28.28 44.57 -26.40
CA VAL A 822 -29.72 44.36 -26.26
C VAL A 822 -30.24 45.20 -25.10
N VAL A 823 -31.37 45.88 -25.32
CA VAL A 823 -32.03 46.76 -24.33
C VAL A 823 -33.50 46.36 -24.20
N GLY A 824 -33.86 45.69 -23.10
CA GLY A 824 -35.21 45.15 -22.84
C GLY A 824 -36.26 46.20 -22.48
N GLY A 825 -36.29 47.32 -23.20
CA GLY A 825 -37.08 48.52 -22.90
C GLY A 825 -36.39 49.54 -21.99
N TYR A 826 -35.21 49.20 -21.46
CA TYR A 826 -34.41 50.04 -20.56
C TYR A 826 -32.93 50.00 -20.94
N THR A 827 -32.16 51.04 -20.61
CA THR A 827 -30.74 51.17 -21.02
C THR A 827 -29.87 50.07 -20.40
N ALA A 828 -28.96 49.47 -21.17
CA ALA A 828 -28.00 48.48 -20.68
C ALA A 828 -26.59 48.82 -21.16
N ILE A 829 -25.56 48.23 -20.55
CA ILE A 829 -24.17 48.44 -20.96
C ILE A 829 -23.98 47.90 -22.38
N ASN A 830 -23.34 48.70 -23.24
CA ASN A 830 -23.08 48.40 -24.65
C ASN A 830 -21.66 47.86 -24.85
N PHE A 831 -21.54 46.56 -25.15
CA PHE A 831 -20.26 45.90 -25.42
C PHE A 831 -19.85 45.91 -26.90
N VAL A 832 -20.74 46.30 -27.81
CA VAL A 832 -20.44 46.43 -29.24
C VAL A 832 -19.56 47.65 -29.51
N THR A 833 -19.92 48.80 -28.94
CA THR A 833 -19.21 50.07 -29.19
C THR A 833 -18.04 50.29 -28.24
N ASN A 834 -17.91 49.48 -27.19
CA ASN A 834 -16.87 49.63 -26.15
C ASN A 834 -16.07 48.33 -25.98
N LYS A 835 -15.53 47.80 -27.08
CA LYS A 835 -14.75 46.55 -27.05
C LYS A 835 -13.57 46.57 -26.07
N GLN A 836 -13.01 47.76 -25.82
CA GLN A 836 -11.97 48.00 -24.81
C GLN A 836 -12.37 47.61 -23.38
N PHE A 837 -13.65 47.41 -23.08
CA PHE A 837 -14.07 46.91 -21.77
C PHE A 837 -13.47 45.54 -21.47
N TYR A 838 -13.37 44.66 -22.47
CA TYR A 838 -12.78 43.32 -22.30
C TYR A 838 -11.32 43.36 -21.86
N ASP A 839 -10.56 44.39 -22.25
CA ASP A 839 -9.16 44.58 -21.84
C ASP A 839 -9.01 44.72 -20.32
N THR A 840 -10.08 45.14 -19.62
CA THR A 840 -10.08 45.36 -18.18
C THR A 840 -10.71 44.22 -17.37
N VAL A 841 -11.34 43.23 -18.03
CA VAL A 841 -11.92 42.03 -17.36
C VAL A 841 -10.86 41.32 -16.53
N VAL A 842 -9.63 41.30 -17.05
CA VAL A 842 -8.44 40.73 -16.41
C VAL A 842 -8.15 41.35 -15.03
N ASN A 843 -8.66 42.55 -14.71
CA ASN A 843 -8.49 43.19 -13.42
C ASN A 843 -9.52 42.77 -12.36
N PHE A 844 -10.56 42.05 -12.77
CA PHE A 844 -11.67 41.64 -11.90
C PHE A 844 -11.78 40.12 -11.78
N SER A 845 -11.54 39.37 -12.85
CA SER A 845 -11.60 37.90 -12.85
C SER A 845 -10.39 37.30 -12.11
N ASN A 846 -10.44 37.33 -10.78
CA ASN A 846 -9.40 36.78 -9.88
C ASN A 846 -9.85 35.44 -9.24
N SER A 847 -10.99 34.85 -9.64
CA SER A 847 -11.61 33.75 -8.89
C SER A 847 -12.41 32.70 -9.69
N ILE A 848 -12.49 32.75 -11.02
CA ILE A 848 -13.04 31.60 -11.78
C ILE A 848 -11.94 30.56 -12.00
N TYR A 849 -11.78 29.66 -11.02
CA TYR A 849 -11.04 28.42 -11.19
C TYR A 849 -11.94 27.37 -11.86
N LEU A 850 -11.49 26.78 -12.97
CA LEU A 850 -12.22 25.74 -13.71
C LEU A 850 -12.22 24.36 -13.03
N LYS A 851 -11.57 24.22 -11.87
CA LYS A 851 -11.54 22.98 -11.06
C LYS A 851 -11.67 23.33 -9.57
N LEU A 852 -12.81 22.98 -8.96
CA LEU A 852 -13.07 23.14 -7.53
C LEU A 852 -12.31 22.14 -6.66
N ASP A 853 -11.71 21.12 -7.27
CA ASP A 853 -11.10 19.96 -6.61
C ASP A 853 -9.75 20.27 -5.94
N ASN A 854 -9.23 21.49 -6.12
CA ASN A 854 -7.95 21.94 -5.55
C ASN A 854 -8.11 22.80 -4.28
N TYR A 855 -9.31 22.92 -3.72
CA TYR A 855 -9.55 23.62 -2.45
C TYR A 855 -9.74 22.62 -1.31
N ASP A 856 -8.99 22.82 -0.21
CA ASP A 856 -9.29 22.18 1.07
C ASP A 856 -10.46 22.92 1.74
N PHE A 857 -11.67 22.42 1.52
CA PHE A 857 -12.87 22.98 2.14
C PHE A 857 -12.90 22.66 3.64
N LEU A 858 -12.92 23.70 4.46
CA LEU A 858 -13.08 23.58 5.91
C LEU A 858 -14.53 23.86 6.31
N SER A 859 -15.09 22.99 7.15
CA SER A 859 -16.45 23.15 7.65
C SER A 859 -16.51 24.18 8.79
N VAL A 860 -17.57 24.99 8.85
CA VAL A 860 -17.85 25.81 10.04
C VAL A 860 -18.00 24.89 11.26
N GLY A 861 -17.23 25.15 12.32
CA GLY A 861 -17.11 24.29 13.50
C GLY A 861 -15.92 23.31 13.46
N GLN A 862 -15.23 23.18 12.32
CA GLN A 862 -13.99 22.41 12.23
C GLN A 862 -12.87 23.12 12.99
N SER A 863 -12.20 22.42 13.90
CA SER A 863 -10.98 22.91 14.54
C SER A 863 -9.80 22.65 13.63
N ILE A 864 -9.07 23.70 13.26
CA ILE A 864 -7.83 23.63 12.51
C ILE A 864 -6.66 24.07 13.37
N LYS A 865 -5.47 23.52 13.13
CA LYS A 865 -4.24 24.11 13.65
C LYS A 865 -3.79 25.22 12.71
N LEU A 866 -3.56 26.40 13.26
CA LEU A 866 -2.99 27.50 12.50
C LEU A 866 -1.55 27.14 12.11
N PRO A 867 -1.19 27.22 10.82
CA PRO A 867 0.09 26.71 10.35
C PRO A 867 1.25 27.58 10.83
N ASN A 868 2.48 27.08 10.67
CA ASN A 868 3.65 27.96 10.69
C ASN A 868 3.59 28.93 9.50
N PRO A 869 4.00 30.21 9.66
CA PRO A 869 4.14 31.07 8.51
C PRO A 869 5.14 30.43 7.53
N PRO A 870 4.97 30.65 6.22
CA PRO A 870 5.96 30.26 5.22
C PRO A 870 7.37 30.70 5.64
N ALA A 871 8.38 29.85 5.38
CA ALA A 871 9.73 30.01 5.91
C ALA A 871 10.36 31.38 5.58
N ASP A 872 9.96 31.94 4.46
CA ASP A 872 10.39 33.21 3.88
C ASP A 872 9.70 34.45 4.50
N LEU A 873 8.54 34.25 5.14
CA LEU A 873 7.80 35.26 5.89
C LEU A 873 8.00 35.13 7.40
N SER A 874 8.59 34.02 7.85
CA SER A 874 8.79 33.68 9.26
C SER A 874 9.63 34.70 10.03
N ALA A 875 10.60 35.34 9.37
CA ALA A 875 11.55 36.25 10.01
C ALA A 875 10.91 37.55 10.53
N ASN A 876 9.84 38.01 9.88
CA ASN A 876 9.11 39.22 10.28
C ASN A 876 7.68 38.92 10.73
N PHE A 877 7.20 37.68 10.61
CA PHE A 877 5.87 37.30 11.09
C PHE A 877 5.83 37.30 12.61
N SER A 878 4.84 37.96 13.18
CA SER A 878 4.64 38.04 14.63
C SER A 878 3.49 37.15 15.10
N HIS A 879 2.32 37.25 14.48
CA HIS A 879 1.12 36.50 14.88
C HIS A 879 0.01 36.56 13.81
N TYR A 880 -1.00 35.71 13.97
CA TYR A 880 -2.28 35.79 13.27
C TYR A 880 -3.25 36.67 14.06
N LEU A 881 -4.06 37.46 13.37
CA LEU A 881 -5.15 38.23 13.97
C LEU A 881 -6.46 37.79 13.34
N ILE A 882 -7.34 37.18 14.14
CA ILE A 882 -8.66 36.74 13.71
C ILE A 882 -9.68 37.53 14.52
N GLY A 883 -10.39 38.45 13.84
CA GLY A 883 -11.17 39.48 14.52
C GLY A 883 -10.26 40.48 15.23
N SER A 884 -10.34 40.56 16.57
CA SER A 884 -9.44 41.35 17.43
C SER A 884 -8.53 40.49 18.29
N THR A 885 -8.52 39.18 18.07
CA THR A 885 -7.79 38.21 18.89
C THR A 885 -6.53 37.76 18.18
N THR A 886 -5.43 37.77 18.92
CA THR A 886 -4.11 37.31 18.48
C THR A 886 -4.00 35.80 18.67
N TYR A 887 -3.53 35.10 17.63
CA TYR A 887 -3.22 33.67 17.62
C TYR A 887 -1.81 33.43 17.09
N TYR A 888 -1.20 32.33 17.47
CA TYR A 888 0.15 31.94 17.06
C TYR A 888 0.14 30.64 16.24
N PRO A 889 1.21 30.37 15.48
CA PRO A 889 1.40 29.08 14.85
C PRO A 889 1.26 27.92 15.83
N GLY A 890 0.52 26.89 15.43
CA GLY A 890 0.20 25.73 16.25
C GLY A 890 -1.08 25.86 17.09
N ASP A 891 -1.63 27.06 17.24
CA ASP A 891 -2.89 27.27 17.96
C ASP A 891 -4.05 26.60 17.23
N ASN A 892 -4.98 26.00 17.99
CA ASN A 892 -6.22 25.50 17.44
C ASN A 892 -7.22 26.65 17.27
N TYR A 893 -7.77 26.79 16.07
CA TYR A 893 -8.84 27.73 15.77
C TYR A 893 -10.05 26.99 15.22
N VAL A 894 -11.23 27.28 15.78
CA VAL A 894 -12.50 26.73 15.28
C VAL A 894 -13.05 27.66 14.21
N VAL A 895 -13.16 27.14 12.99
CA VAL A 895 -13.62 27.91 11.82
C VAL A 895 -15.05 28.40 12.04
N THR A 896 -15.27 29.70 11.83
CA THR A 896 -16.60 30.33 11.92
C THR A 896 -17.07 30.79 10.55
N SER A 897 -18.36 31.08 10.39
CA SER A 897 -18.93 31.50 9.11
C SER A 897 -18.35 32.81 8.55
N ASN A 898 -17.64 33.60 9.35
CA ASN A 898 -17.07 34.90 8.98
C ASN A 898 -15.56 35.02 9.28
N THR A 899 -14.84 33.89 9.37
CA THR A 899 -13.41 33.90 9.70
C THR A 899 -12.59 34.68 8.65
N LYS A 900 -11.91 35.75 9.08
CA LYS A 900 -10.88 36.44 8.31
C LYS A 900 -9.59 36.43 9.12
N ILE A 901 -8.56 35.79 8.58
CA ILE A 901 -7.25 35.67 9.22
C ILE A 901 -6.34 36.73 8.62
N LYS A 902 -5.82 37.65 9.45
CA LYS A 902 -4.80 38.61 9.06
C LYS A 902 -3.44 38.15 9.58
N PHE A 903 -2.42 38.26 8.74
CA PHE A 903 -1.04 38.01 9.13
C PHE A 903 -0.44 39.32 9.62
N MET A 904 0.13 39.31 10.82
CA MET A 904 0.74 40.49 11.42
C MET A 904 2.25 40.33 11.39
N TYR A 905 2.93 41.31 10.82
CA TYR A 905 4.38 41.36 10.71
C TYR A 905 4.93 42.46 11.64
N GLN A 906 6.15 42.28 12.18
CA GLN A 906 6.83 43.27 13.02
C GLN A 906 7.27 44.50 12.24
#